data_AF-A0A401H1S2-F1
#
_entry.id   AF-A0A401H1S2-F1
#
_cell.length_a   1.000
_cell.length_b   1.000
_cell.length_c   1.000
_cell.angle_alpha   90.00
_cell.angle_beta   90.00
_cell.angle_gamma   90.00
#
_symmetry.space_group_name_H-M   'P 1'
#
loop_
_entity.id
_entity.type
_entity.pdbx_description
1 polymer ?
#
loop_
_entity_poly.entity_id
_entity_poly.type
_entity_poly.pdbx_seq_one_letter_code
_entity_poly.pdbx_strand_id
1 'polypeptide(L)'
;MPFDGFLFASRVMVAKEAHTSSSVKDLIVAAKGVDDAQWEGTYAKETGGILTVRSELGEPIHKIANRAVKLWKEFDNTVFNLPKEKRAAWLVEHRSEVIAKLNKDFSKPWFGWKKDGSVTEDITDMTYEEVAMRMVWLMYVAKEERWVDLSLRNLTGDWLRRVEEHFAGVNGGGEKSSILQSFNSLDKPQAVIEEFFKTYPLATEQLLASEDKAYFLTIVQRPGQKPVPFIPVLDASFEVWFKKDSLWAAEDIEAVFDQDPQRVCILQGPVAVKHSKAKDEPIKEMLDNITLLLVKKLIDRLYGSDISKIPTVDYLSPGPSALATPLHVERSVSRNTITYKLGQILPETSSWLETLAGPELCWVRALLMSPTVVQGVLYIDNPIRCLFAPHQGQKVVIETDGVSPIGISVYGAARSYGAHKSDFKAVDVKYNTYSRTINFTVYEDCRDVAIPLKLQFVHKPSMGFALIHEVTTDRNHRIKEFYWKLWLGPEENLPEIDLHATFTSPEVTMDADKIEVFCSVIGNDGEAFKTVRAENVQAPMDFAIVTGWQAIIKVIFPSTIDGDLLTLVHLSNGFRLVDDAKPLQASDVCKIEARIVSVINSDAGKTVRVLKASLSEMASPSSRLCLLSYTVVAIPDMTTRSSFSRLRITL
;
A
#
# COMPACT_ATOMS: atom_id res chain seq x y z
N MET A 1 20.58 -25.37 22.10
CA MET A 1 20.44 -24.10 21.36
C MET A 1 19.03 -24.06 20.79
N PRO A 2 18.04 -23.46 21.48
CA PRO A 2 16.70 -23.28 20.92
C PRO A 2 16.74 -22.29 19.75
N PHE A 3 15.80 -22.44 18.82
CA PHE A 3 15.55 -21.50 17.73
C PHE A 3 14.22 -20.79 17.97
N ASP A 4 14.14 -19.51 17.59
CA ASP A 4 12.94 -18.68 17.79
C ASP A 4 11.81 -19.00 16.78
N GLY A 5 12.14 -19.62 15.64
CA GLY A 5 11.17 -19.95 14.61
C GLY A 5 11.74 -20.85 13.51
N PHE A 6 10.84 -21.28 12.63
CA PHE A 6 11.14 -22.12 11.47
C PHE A 6 10.50 -21.51 10.23
N LEU A 7 11.20 -21.60 9.09
CA LEU A 7 10.66 -21.22 7.78
C LEU A 7 10.53 -22.47 6.89
N PHE A 8 9.46 -22.52 6.11
CA PHE A 8 9.16 -23.64 5.22
C PHE A 8 9.06 -23.13 3.78
N ALA A 9 10.04 -23.48 2.94
CA ALA A 9 10.07 -23.08 1.53
C ALA A 9 9.67 -24.25 0.61
N SER A 10 10.59 -25.17 0.32
CA SER A 10 10.34 -26.31 -0.59
C SER A 10 9.11 -27.15 -0.22
N ARG A 11 8.81 -27.30 1.08
CA ARG A 11 7.64 -28.05 1.57
C ARG A 11 6.32 -27.46 1.07
N VAL A 12 6.21 -26.13 0.98
CA VAL A 12 4.94 -25.45 0.65
C VAL A 12 4.69 -25.33 -0.86
N MET A 13 5.66 -25.68 -1.71
CA MET A 13 5.51 -25.60 -3.17
C MET A 13 4.47 -26.58 -3.73
N VAL A 14 4.10 -27.62 -2.97
CA VAL A 14 3.03 -28.57 -3.33
C VAL A 14 1.67 -28.23 -2.71
N ALA A 15 1.56 -27.11 -1.98
CA ALA A 15 0.30 -26.69 -1.38
C ALA A 15 -0.76 -26.40 -2.44
N LYS A 16 -2.04 -26.54 -2.08
CA LYS A 16 -3.17 -26.30 -2.99
C LYS A 16 -3.17 -24.89 -3.58
N GLU A 17 -2.88 -23.91 -2.75
CA GLU A 17 -2.89 -22.49 -3.09
C GLU A 17 -1.62 -22.04 -3.83
N ALA A 18 -0.60 -22.91 -3.95
CA ALA A 18 0.60 -22.61 -4.73
C ALA A 18 0.32 -22.74 -6.23
N HIS A 19 0.82 -21.77 -7.01
CA HIS A 19 0.68 -21.73 -8.47
C HIS A 19 1.53 -22.75 -9.22
N THR A 20 2.35 -23.55 -8.53
CA THR A 20 3.05 -24.69 -9.12
C THR A 20 2.06 -25.54 -9.93
N SER A 21 2.37 -25.81 -11.20
CA SER A 21 1.48 -26.60 -12.05
C SER A 21 1.25 -28.01 -11.47
N SER A 22 0.05 -28.57 -11.64
CA SER A 22 -0.31 -29.85 -11.00
C SER A 22 0.62 -31.00 -11.40
N SER A 23 1.01 -31.08 -12.67
CA SER A 23 1.98 -32.07 -13.19
C SER A 23 3.40 -31.86 -12.66
N VAL A 24 3.76 -30.62 -12.31
CA VAL A 24 5.03 -30.27 -11.66
C VAL A 24 5.02 -30.68 -10.20
N LYS A 25 3.89 -30.50 -9.49
CA LYS A 25 3.72 -31.01 -8.11
C LYS A 25 3.91 -32.53 -8.05
N ASP A 26 3.49 -33.28 -9.07
CA ASP A 26 3.72 -34.73 -9.15
C ASP A 26 5.22 -35.08 -9.15
N LEU A 27 6.05 -34.31 -9.87
CA LEU A 27 7.51 -34.52 -9.86
C LEU A 27 8.13 -34.21 -8.51
N ILE A 28 7.64 -33.18 -7.81
CA ILE A 28 8.10 -32.83 -6.46
C ILE A 28 7.76 -33.96 -5.48
N VAL A 29 6.53 -34.49 -5.53
CA VAL A 29 6.08 -35.59 -4.66
C VAL A 29 6.83 -36.89 -4.96
N ALA A 30 7.18 -37.14 -6.22
CA ALA A 30 7.94 -38.32 -6.63
C ALA A 30 9.41 -38.29 -6.16
N ALA A 31 9.97 -37.11 -5.88
CA ALA A 31 11.36 -36.99 -5.41
C ALA A 31 11.51 -37.55 -3.99
N LYS A 32 12.38 -38.56 -3.86
CA LYS A 32 12.58 -39.29 -2.60
C LYS A 32 13.20 -38.42 -1.50
N GLY A 33 14.01 -37.43 -1.90
CA GLY A 33 14.87 -36.64 -1.02
C GLY A 33 15.95 -37.48 -0.34
N VAL A 34 16.70 -36.85 0.57
CA VAL A 34 17.77 -37.48 1.34
C VAL A 34 17.82 -36.98 2.79
N ASP A 35 18.64 -37.63 3.59
CA ASP A 35 19.02 -37.11 4.90
C ASP A 35 20.14 -36.06 4.79
N ASP A 36 20.27 -35.25 5.83
CA ASP A 36 21.21 -34.13 5.87
C ASP A 36 22.66 -34.57 5.57
N ALA A 37 23.10 -35.70 6.12
CA ALA A 37 24.45 -36.22 5.87
C ALA A 37 24.77 -36.55 4.39
N GLN A 38 23.78 -36.57 3.50
CA GLN A 38 23.93 -36.99 2.10
C GLN A 38 23.67 -35.85 1.10
N TRP A 39 23.25 -34.66 1.54
CA TRP A 39 22.78 -33.61 0.62
C TRP A 39 23.88 -33.10 -0.32
N GLU A 40 25.14 -33.09 0.11
CA GLU A 40 26.29 -32.68 -0.72
C GLU A 40 26.48 -33.54 -1.97
N GLY A 41 25.95 -34.78 -1.99
CA GLY A 41 25.98 -35.64 -3.17
C GLY A 41 25.31 -35.03 -4.41
N THR A 42 24.40 -34.06 -4.21
CA THR A 42 23.69 -33.34 -5.28
C THR A 42 24.62 -32.56 -6.23
N TYR A 43 25.82 -32.17 -5.78
CA TYR A 43 26.81 -31.50 -6.65
C TYR A 43 27.38 -32.42 -7.72
N ALA A 44 27.55 -33.71 -7.38
CA ALA A 44 28.19 -34.69 -8.24
C ALA A 44 27.20 -35.49 -9.08
N LYS A 45 26.06 -35.89 -8.51
CA LYS A 45 25.08 -36.77 -9.15
C LYS A 45 23.67 -36.54 -8.64
N GLU A 46 22.69 -37.11 -9.34
CA GLU A 46 21.31 -37.15 -8.86
C GLU A 46 21.26 -37.84 -7.49
N THR A 47 20.79 -37.09 -6.49
CA THR A 47 20.76 -37.51 -5.09
C THR A 47 19.37 -37.21 -4.55
N GLY A 48 18.59 -38.26 -4.27
CA GLY A 48 17.20 -38.11 -3.81
C GLY A 48 16.23 -37.53 -4.85
N GLY A 49 16.60 -37.56 -6.14
CA GLY A 49 15.85 -36.89 -7.22
C GLY A 49 16.17 -35.41 -7.38
N ILE A 50 17.24 -34.90 -6.75
CA ILE A 50 17.71 -33.51 -6.84
C ILE A 50 19.13 -33.47 -7.45
N LEU A 51 19.42 -32.41 -8.20
CA LEU A 51 20.73 -32.05 -8.75
C LEU A 51 21.07 -30.59 -8.42
N THR A 52 22.36 -30.30 -8.24
CA THR A 52 22.87 -28.93 -8.15
C THR A 52 23.48 -28.50 -9.49
N VAL A 53 22.94 -27.41 -10.04
CA VAL A 53 23.41 -26.76 -11.28
C VAL A 53 23.91 -25.35 -10.99
N ARG A 54 24.64 -24.74 -11.92
CA ARG A 54 25.13 -23.36 -11.81
C ARG A 54 24.15 -22.40 -12.46
N SER A 55 23.86 -21.30 -11.77
CA SER A 55 23.11 -20.16 -12.30
C SER A 55 23.83 -19.53 -13.51
N GLU A 56 23.23 -18.53 -14.13
CA GLU A 56 23.91 -17.68 -15.12
C GLU A 56 25.12 -16.91 -14.53
N LEU A 57 25.05 -16.57 -13.23
CA LEU A 57 26.09 -15.84 -12.50
C LEU A 57 27.08 -16.77 -11.75
N GLY A 58 26.85 -18.08 -11.79
CA GLY A 58 27.75 -19.11 -11.29
C GLY A 58 27.38 -19.69 -9.92
N GLU A 59 26.36 -19.18 -9.24
CA GLU A 59 25.92 -19.70 -7.94
C GLU A 59 25.24 -21.07 -8.07
N PRO A 60 25.40 -21.96 -7.07
CA PRO A 60 24.74 -23.25 -7.06
C PRO A 60 23.23 -23.11 -6.82
N ILE A 61 22.44 -23.91 -7.55
CA ILE A 61 20.99 -23.97 -7.44
C ILE A 61 20.53 -25.43 -7.39
N HIS A 62 19.81 -25.81 -6.34
CA HIS A 62 19.18 -27.13 -6.25
C HIS A 62 17.88 -27.18 -7.06
N LYS A 63 17.76 -28.19 -7.94
CA LYS A 63 16.58 -28.42 -8.77
C LYS A 63 16.23 -29.91 -8.83
N ILE A 64 14.96 -30.22 -9.09
CA ILE A 64 14.51 -31.58 -9.41
C ILE A 64 15.30 -32.12 -10.61
N ALA A 65 15.84 -33.34 -10.49
CA ALA A 65 16.66 -33.99 -11.50
C ALA A 65 15.83 -34.61 -12.65
N ASN A 66 14.96 -33.81 -13.26
CA ASN A 66 14.25 -34.17 -14.49
C ASN A 66 15.15 -34.02 -15.72
N ARG A 67 14.62 -34.30 -16.92
CA ARG A 67 15.39 -34.27 -18.17
C ARG A 67 16.02 -32.89 -18.44
N ALA A 68 15.29 -31.81 -18.21
CA ALA A 68 15.82 -30.46 -18.38
C ALA A 68 17.00 -30.13 -17.48
N VAL A 69 16.91 -30.49 -16.20
CA VAL A 69 17.99 -30.20 -15.23
C VAL A 69 19.19 -31.11 -15.46
N LYS A 70 18.97 -32.34 -15.93
CA LYS A 70 20.05 -33.23 -16.39
C LYS A 70 20.78 -32.64 -17.59
N LEU A 71 20.05 -32.11 -18.58
CA LEU A 71 20.65 -31.40 -19.70
C LEU A 71 21.40 -30.14 -19.25
N TRP A 72 20.81 -29.35 -18.35
CA TRP A 72 21.49 -28.18 -17.78
C TRP A 72 22.81 -28.59 -17.13
N LYS A 73 22.80 -29.63 -16.28
CA LYS A 73 24.01 -30.13 -15.62
C LYS A 73 25.05 -30.61 -16.63
N GLU A 74 24.62 -31.26 -17.71
CA GLU A 74 25.50 -31.66 -18.81
C GLU A 74 26.18 -30.44 -19.43
N PHE A 75 25.42 -29.42 -19.84
CA PHE A 75 25.98 -28.19 -20.42
C PHE A 75 26.84 -27.40 -19.44
N ASP A 76 26.51 -27.39 -18.15
CA ASP A 76 27.37 -26.83 -17.13
C ASP A 76 28.74 -27.52 -17.11
N ASN A 77 28.78 -28.84 -17.25
CA ASN A 77 30.02 -29.62 -17.22
C ASN A 77 30.79 -29.61 -18.54
N THR A 78 30.12 -29.29 -19.66
CA THR A 78 30.71 -29.22 -21.00
C THR A 78 30.86 -27.76 -21.44
N VAL A 79 29.93 -27.24 -22.25
CA VAL A 79 30.06 -25.95 -22.94
C VAL A 79 30.22 -24.77 -21.99
N PHE A 80 29.48 -24.71 -20.89
CA PHE A 80 29.57 -23.57 -19.97
C PHE A 80 30.80 -23.63 -19.06
N ASN A 81 31.47 -24.78 -18.96
CA ASN A 81 32.75 -24.91 -18.27
C ASN A 81 33.94 -24.41 -19.11
N LEU A 82 33.77 -24.24 -20.42
CA LEU A 82 34.80 -23.72 -21.30
C LEU A 82 34.94 -22.19 -21.14
N PRO A 83 36.17 -21.65 -21.34
CA PRO A 83 36.37 -20.20 -21.52
C PRO A 83 35.42 -19.65 -22.59
N LYS A 84 34.89 -18.43 -22.39
CA LYS A 84 33.85 -17.84 -23.24
C LYS A 84 34.23 -17.85 -24.73
N GLU A 85 35.52 -17.64 -25.02
CA GLU A 85 36.09 -17.56 -26.36
C GLU A 85 36.07 -18.91 -27.10
N LYS A 86 36.02 -20.04 -26.36
CA LYS A 86 36.01 -21.40 -26.93
C LYS A 86 34.61 -21.97 -27.13
N ARG A 87 33.59 -21.37 -26.51
CA ARG A 87 32.21 -21.88 -26.52
C ARG A 87 31.59 -21.89 -27.92
N ALA A 88 31.79 -20.82 -28.67
CA ALA A 88 31.23 -20.70 -30.03
C ALA A 88 31.77 -21.80 -30.96
N ALA A 89 33.07 -22.08 -30.93
CA ALA A 89 33.67 -23.15 -31.73
C ALA A 89 33.13 -24.54 -31.33
N TRP A 90 33.02 -24.81 -30.03
CA TRP A 90 32.44 -26.06 -29.53
C TRP A 90 30.98 -26.25 -29.97
N LEU A 91 30.18 -25.17 -29.92
CA LEU A 91 28.78 -25.18 -30.35
C LEU A 91 28.62 -25.42 -31.85
N VAL A 92 29.59 -25.02 -32.68
CA VAL A 92 29.58 -25.33 -34.11
C VAL A 92 29.82 -26.83 -34.33
N GLU A 93 30.79 -27.42 -33.63
CA GLU A 93 31.13 -28.85 -33.76
C GLU A 93 30.02 -29.77 -33.23
N HIS A 94 29.30 -29.36 -32.19
CA HIS A 94 28.24 -30.16 -31.54
C HIS A 94 26.83 -29.65 -31.85
N ARG A 95 26.66 -28.84 -32.91
CA ARG A 95 25.41 -28.13 -33.23
C ARG A 95 24.20 -29.05 -33.27
N SER A 96 24.25 -30.10 -34.10
CA SER A 96 23.09 -30.98 -34.32
C SER A 96 22.73 -31.77 -33.04
N GLU A 97 23.73 -32.13 -32.23
CA GLU A 97 23.51 -32.77 -30.91
C GLU A 97 22.81 -31.82 -29.93
N VAL A 98 23.32 -30.58 -29.79
CA VAL A 98 22.76 -29.56 -28.90
C VAL A 98 21.32 -29.26 -29.28
N ILE A 99 21.04 -29.05 -30.57
CA ILE A 99 19.69 -28.79 -31.09
C ILE A 99 18.74 -29.95 -30.77
N ALA A 100 19.17 -31.19 -31.00
CA ALA A 100 18.36 -32.37 -30.71
C ALA A 100 18.00 -32.46 -29.21
N LYS A 101 18.97 -32.21 -28.32
CA LYS A 101 18.75 -32.22 -26.87
C LYS A 101 17.83 -31.09 -26.40
N LEU A 102 18.00 -29.87 -26.92
CA LEU A 102 17.12 -28.74 -26.60
C LEU A 102 15.66 -29.05 -26.97
N ASN A 103 15.43 -29.52 -28.20
CA ASN A 103 14.10 -29.87 -28.69
C ASN A 103 13.49 -31.06 -27.94
N LYS A 104 14.31 -31.97 -27.42
CA LYS A 104 13.83 -33.16 -26.71
C LYS A 104 13.61 -32.92 -25.22
N ASP A 105 14.50 -32.21 -24.54
CA ASP A 105 14.63 -32.27 -23.08
C ASP A 105 14.45 -30.93 -22.36
N PHE A 106 14.40 -29.79 -23.06
CA PHE A 106 14.34 -28.46 -22.43
C PHE A 106 13.06 -27.69 -22.75
N SER A 107 12.68 -26.75 -21.88
CA SER A 107 11.48 -25.90 -22.03
C SER A 107 11.65 -24.81 -23.09
N LYS A 108 12.90 -24.43 -23.37
CA LYS A 108 13.26 -23.55 -24.48
C LYS A 108 13.78 -24.40 -25.64
N PRO A 109 12.95 -24.75 -26.63
CA PRO A 109 13.38 -25.52 -27.78
C PRO A 109 14.30 -24.67 -28.67
N TRP A 110 14.93 -25.32 -29.63
CA TRP A 110 15.56 -24.64 -30.75
C TRP A 110 14.48 -23.98 -31.63
N PHE A 111 14.73 -22.75 -32.05
CA PHE A 111 13.74 -21.99 -32.83
C PHE A 111 13.59 -22.52 -34.26
N GLY A 112 14.70 -22.87 -34.92
CA GLY A 112 14.73 -23.30 -36.33
C GLY A 112 13.82 -24.48 -36.63
N TRP A 113 12.85 -24.30 -37.51
CA TRP A 113 11.77 -25.24 -37.80
C TRP A 113 11.12 -24.96 -39.16
N LYS A 114 10.68 -26.00 -39.87
CA LYS A 114 9.88 -25.88 -41.10
C LYS A 114 8.50 -26.49 -40.94
N LYS A 115 7.55 -26.06 -41.78
CA LYS A 115 6.17 -26.57 -41.80
C LYS A 115 6.04 -28.09 -41.91
N ASP A 116 6.99 -28.75 -42.56
CA ASP A 116 7.05 -30.21 -42.69
C ASP A 116 7.51 -30.93 -41.40
N GLY A 117 7.84 -30.18 -40.35
CA GLY A 117 8.34 -30.68 -39.08
C GLY A 117 9.86 -30.84 -39.02
N SER A 118 10.58 -30.58 -40.11
CA SER A 118 12.04 -30.64 -40.12
C SER A 118 12.66 -29.48 -39.32
N VAL A 119 13.86 -29.72 -38.80
CA VAL A 119 14.62 -28.76 -38.01
C VAL A 119 15.69 -28.14 -38.90
N THR A 120 15.74 -26.82 -38.97
CA THR A 120 16.81 -26.09 -39.66
C THR A 120 17.92 -25.72 -38.71
N GLU A 121 19.16 -25.76 -39.18
CA GLU A 121 20.31 -25.35 -38.38
C GLU A 121 20.44 -23.83 -38.26
N ASP A 122 19.85 -23.09 -39.19
CA ASP A 122 19.80 -21.64 -39.19
C ASP A 122 18.38 -21.14 -39.49
N ILE A 123 18.02 -19.99 -38.94
CA ILE A 123 16.73 -19.34 -39.21
C ILE A 123 16.68 -18.75 -40.62
N THR A 124 17.82 -18.55 -41.29
CA THR A 124 17.86 -18.17 -42.71
C THR A 124 17.23 -19.22 -43.62
N ASP A 125 17.16 -20.48 -43.17
CA ASP A 125 16.58 -21.57 -43.95
C ASP A 125 15.06 -21.67 -43.75
N MET A 126 14.46 -20.77 -42.97
CA MET A 126 13.02 -20.63 -42.78
C MET A 126 12.45 -19.53 -43.66
N THR A 127 11.20 -19.67 -44.09
CA THR A 127 10.45 -18.56 -44.70
C THR A 127 9.96 -17.55 -43.66
N TYR A 128 9.58 -16.34 -44.08
CA TYR A 128 9.03 -15.33 -43.17
C TYR A 128 7.76 -15.80 -42.46
N GLU A 129 6.93 -16.57 -43.18
CA GLU A 129 5.74 -17.22 -42.63
C GLU A 129 6.09 -18.27 -41.58
N GLU A 130 7.08 -19.13 -41.85
CA GLU A 130 7.55 -20.13 -40.89
C GLU A 130 8.05 -19.48 -39.59
N VAL A 131 8.77 -18.36 -39.68
CA VAL A 131 9.22 -17.60 -38.50
C VAL A 131 8.02 -17.07 -37.71
N ALA A 132 7.05 -16.42 -38.37
CA ALA A 132 5.87 -15.87 -37.69
C ALA A 132 5.03 -16.97 -37.02
N MET A 133 4.79 -18.08 -37.71
CA MET A 133 4.08 -19.24 -37.16
C MET A 133 4.80 -19.84 -35.96
N ARG A 134 6.13 -19.98 -36.05
CA ARG A 134 6.95 -20.53 -34.96
C ARG A 134 6.98 -19.61 -33.74
N MET A 135 6.99 -18.29 -33.93
CA MET A 135 6.83 -17.33 -32.83
C MET A 135 5.50 -17.53 -32.11
N VAL A 136 4.38 -17.58 -32.85
CA VAL A 136 3.07 -17.79 -32.24
C VAL A 136 2.99 -19.13 -31.53
N TRP A 137 3.45 -20.22 -32.15
CA TRP A 137 3.42 -21.53 -31.52
C TRP A 137 4.17 -21.57 -30.18
N LEU A 138 5.29 -20.85 -30.06
CA LEU A 138 6.10 -20.86 -28.83
C LEU A 138 5.73 -19.76 -27.82
N MET A 139 4.97 -18.74 -28.21
CA MET A 139 4.65 -17.57 -27.37
C MET A 139 3.15 -17.40 -27.07
N TYR A 140 2.28 -18.16 -27.74
CA TYR A 140 0.82 -18.10 -27.58
C TYR A 140 0.27 -19.44 -27.08
N VAL A 141 -0.48 -19.39 -25.99
CA VAL A 141 -1.14 -20.54 -25.37
C VAL A 141 -2.50 -20.72 -26.01
N ALA A 142 -2.54 -21.46 -27.13
CA ALA A 142 -3.74 -21.59 -27.95
C ALA A 142 -4.97 -22.11 -27.19
N LYS A 143 -4.79 -23.03 -26.24
CA LYS A 143 -5.89 -23.61 -25.44
C LYS A 143 -6.55 -22.60 -24.49
N GLU A 144 -5.82 -21.55 -24.11
CA GLU A 144 -6.26 -20.51 -23.18
C GLU A 144 -6.51 -19.17 -23.89
N GLU A 145 -6.36 -19.13 -25.21
CA GLU A 145 -6.48 -17.93 -26.06
C GLU A 145 -5.68 -16.72 -25.52
N ARG A 146 -4.48 -16.95 -24.97
CA ARG A 146 -3.63 -15.89 -24.40
C ARG A 146 -2.18 -15.96 -24.86
N TRP A 147 -1.51 -14.83 -24.81
CA TRP A 147 -0.05 -14.77 -24.88
C TRP A 147 0.57 -15.13 -23.54
N VAL A 148 1.78 -15.69 -23.59
CA VAL A 148 2.60 -15.88 -22.38
C VAL A 148 2.88 -14.54 -21.70
N ASP A 149 3.09 -13.48 -22.49
CA ASP A 149 3.24 -12.11 -22.01
C ASP A 149 2.88 -11.11 -23.12
N LEU A 150 2.32 -9.94 -22.76
CA LEU A 150 1.95 -8.91 -23.74
C LEU A 150 3.14 -8.35 -24.51
N SER A 151 4.34 -8.35 -23.92
CA SER A 151 5.56 -7.94 -24.62
C SER A 151 5.96 -8.92 -25.72
N LEU A 152 5.62 -10.22 -25.59
CA LEU A 152 5.84 -11.22 -26.62
C LEU A 152 4.82 -11.11 -27.77
N ARG A 153 3.56 -10.70 -27.47
CA ARG A 153 2.59 -10.30 -28.51
C ARG A 153 3.14 -9.13 -29.34
N ASN A 154 3.63 -8.10 -28.65
CA ASN A 154 4.17 -6.90 -29.30
C ASN A 154 5.43 -7.24 -30.11
N LEU A 155 6.27 -8.16 -29.63
CA LEU A 155 7.42 -8.69 -30.36
C LEU A 155 7.01 -9.37 -31.68
N THR A 156 5.97 -10.22 -31.67
CA THR A 156 5.42 -10.80 -32.89
C THR A 156 4.85 -9.72 -33.81
N GLY A 157 4.23 -8.68 -33.24
CA GLY A 157 3.75 -7.54 -34.01
C GLY A 157 4.86 -6.77 -34.71
N ASP A 158 5.96 -6.47 -34.00
CA ASP A 158 7.15 -5.84 -34.58
C ASP A 158 7.76 -6.69 -35.69
N TRP A 159 7.81 -8.01 -35.50
CA TRP A 159 8.25 -8.94 -36.54
C TRP A 159 7.36 -8.85 -37.79
N LEU A 160 6.04 -8.90 -37.64
CA LEU A 160 5.12 -8.77 -38.77
C LEU A 160 5.26 -7.42 -39.46
N ARG A 161 5.41 -6.31 -38.73
CA ARG A 161 5.71 -5.00 -39.33
C ARG A 161 6.97 -5.04 -40.19
N ARG A 162 8.02 -5.72 -39.72
CA ARG A 162 9.24 -5.89 -40.51
C ARG A 162 9.00 -6.69 -41.79
N VAL A 163 8.16 -7.75 -41.73
CA VAL A 163 7.77 -8.49 -42.92
C VAL A 163 7.01 -7.59 -43.90
N GLU A 164 6.09 -6.74 -43.42
CA GLU A 164 5.40 -5.78 -44.30
C GLU A 164 6.37 -4.82 -44.98
N GLU A 165 7.31 -4.24 -44.23
CA GLU A 165 8.33 -3.35 -44.80
C GLU A 165 9.14 -4.01 -45.91
N HIS A 166 9.47 -5.30 -45.76
CA HIS A 166 10.22 -6.06 -46.76
C HIS A 166 9.40 -6.30 -48.04
N PHE A 167 8.11 -6.65 -47.91
CA PHE A 167 7.29 -7.09 -49.05
C PHE A 167 6.34 -6.02 -49.61
N ALA A 168 6.15 -4.87 -48.95
CA ALA A 168 5.19 -3.83 -49.36
C ALA A 168 5.48 -3.26 -50.76
N GLY A 169 6.75 -3.18 -51.16
CA GLY A 169 7.18 -2.65 -52.46
C GLY A 169 7.04 -3.63 -53.64
N VAL A 170 6.78 -4.92 -53.39
CA VAL A 170 6.87 -5.96 -54.43
C VAL A 170 5.67 -5.94 -55.39
N ASN A 171 4.52 -5.40 -54.96
CA ASN A 171 3.29 -5.28 -55.76
C ASN A 171 3.01 -3.82 -56.20
N GLY A 172 4.05 -3.10 -56.63
CA GLY A 172 3.97 -1.70 -57.10
C GLY A 172 4.34 -0.64 -56.05
N GLY A 173 4.85 0.50 -56.52
CA GLY A 173 5.29 1.62 -55.67
C GLY A 173 4.14 2.53 -55.22
N GLY A 174 4.14 2.94 -53.96
CA GLY A 174 3.17 3.85 -53.34
C GLY A 174 3.12 3.70 -51.82
N GLU A 175 2.54 4.68 -51.12
CA GLU A 175 2.27 4.57 -49.68
C GLU A 175 1.16 3.55 -49.43
N LYS A 176 1.44 2.53 -48.61
CA LYS A 176 0.48 1.51 -48.21
C LYS A 176 0.29 1.57 -46.70
N SER A 177 -0.96 1.58 -46.25
CA SER A 177 -1.25 1.42 -44.82
C SER A 177 -0.91 -0.02 -44.38
N SER A 178 -0.26 -0.16 -43.24
CA SER A 178 0.02 -1.47 -42.63
C SER A 178 -1.29 -2.22 -42.37
N ILE A 179 -1.31 -3.54 -42.61
CA ILE A 179 -2.43 -4.41 -42.25
C ILE A 179 -2.55 -4.48 -40.72
N LEU A 180 -1.42 -4.43 -40.02
CA LEU A 180 -1.33 -4.52 -38.57
C LEU A 180 -1.44 -3.14 -37.91
N GLN A 181 -2.59 -2.47 -38.00
CA GLN A 181 -2.80 -1.13 -37.43
C GLN A 181 -2.60 -1.03 -35.90
N SER A 182 -2.89 -2.10 -35.16
CA SER A 182 -2.69 -2.19 -33.70
C SER A 182 -2.31 -3.60 -33.30
N PHE A 183 -1.39 -3.76 -32.36
CA PHE A 183 -1.01 -5.09 -31.84
C PHE A 183 -2.13 -5.79 -31.07
N ASN A 184 -3.21 -5.09 -30.69
CA ASN A 184 -4.39 -5.73 -30.10
C ASN A 184 -5.08 -6.69 -31.07
N SER A 185 -4.91 -6.55 -32.39
CA SER A 185 -5.42 -7.55 -33.33
C SER A 185 -4.77 -8.92 -33.14
N LEU A 186 -3.56 -8.97 -32.57
CA LEU A 186 -2.84 -10.20 -32.27
C LEU A 186 -3.32 -10.88 -31.00
N ASP A 187 -4.32 -10.39 -30.29
CA ASP A 187 -4.93 -11.13 -29.16
C ASP A 187 -5.47 -12.50 -29.62
N LYS A 188 -5.90 -12.59 -30.89
CA LYS A 188 -6.20 -13.84 -31.60
C LYS A 188 -5.36 -13.93 -32.88
N PRO A 189 -4.11 -14.37 -32.80
CA PRO A 189 -3.13 -14.18 -33.87
C PRO A 189 -3.38 -15.05 -35.11
N GLN A 190 -4.06 -16.18 -34.96
CA GLN A 190 -4.24 -17.18 -36.03
C GLN A 190 -4.86 -16.57 -37.30
N ALA A 191 -6.02 -15.92 -37.17
CA ALA A 191 -6.72 -15.31 -38.30
C ALA A 191 -5.94 -14.14 -38.91
N VAL A 192 -5.22 -13.38 -38.08
CA VAL A 192 -4.40 -12.24 -38.54
C VAL A 192 -3.23 -12.74 -39.37
N ILE A 193 -2.52 -13.79 -38.91
CA ILE A 193 -1.40 -14.38 -39.65
C ILE A 193 -1.86 -14.96 -40.98
N GLU A 194 -2.97 -15.70 -40.98
CA GLU A 194 -3.52 -16.27 -42.22
C GLU A 194 -3.86 -15.19 -43.26
N GLU A 195 -4.48 -14.09 -42.85
CA GLU A 195 -4.81 -12.98 -43.77
C GLU A 195 -3.57 -12.18 -44.20
N PHE A 196 -2.62 -12.00 -43.28
CA PHE A 196 -1.37 -11.31 -43.52
C PHE A 196 -0.57 -11.98 -44.65
N PHE A 197 -0.38 -13.29 -44.59
CA PHE A 197 0.41 -14.03 -45.59
C PHE A 197 -0.35 -14.28 -46.91
N LYS A 198 -1.70 -14.21 -46.92
CA LYS A 198 -2.46 -14.10 -48.18
C LYS A 198 -2.18 -12.78 -48.91
N THR A 199 -1.97 -11.70 -48.16
CA THR A 199 -1.69 -10.38 -48.74
C THR A 199 -0.24 -10.28 -49.24
N TYR A 200 0.69 -10.97 -48.57
CA TYR A 200 2.11 -11.03 -48.94
C TYR A 200 2.53 -12.46 -49.31
N PRO A 201 2.05 -13.04 -50.43
CA PRO A 201 2.26 -14.46 -50.75
C PRO A 201 3.74 -14.81 -50.96
N LEU A 202 4.58 -13.90 -51.45
CA LEU A 202 6.02 -14.17 -51.60
C LEU A 202 6.73 -14.41 -50.25
N ALA A 203 6.18 -13.92 -49.15
CA ALA A 203 6.71 -14.16 -47.80
C ALA A 203 6.52 -15.63 -47.34
N THR A 204 5.70 -16.41 -48.03
CA THR A 204 5.53 -17.85 -47.78
C THR A 204 6.54 -18.71 -48.52
N GLU A 205 7.23 -18.15 -49.53
CA GLU A 205 8.16 -18.87 -50.41
C GLU A 205 9.61 -18.42 -50.18
N GLN A 206 9.82 -17.12 -49.95
CA GLN A 206 11.15 -16.55 -49.79
C GLN A 206 11.74 -16.89 -48.42
N LEU A 207 12.97 -17.40 -48.45
CA LEU A 207 13.79 -17.60 -47.26
C LEU A 207 14.22 -16.27 -46.63
N LEU A 208 14.49 -16.30 -45.34
CA LEU A 208 14.78 -15.09 -44.57
C LEU A 208 16.08 -14.42 -45.02
N ALA A 209 16.00 -13.12 -45.34
CA ALA A 209 17.16 -12.30 -45.67
C ALA A 209 18.10 -12.14 -44.45
N SER A 210 19.40 -11.93 -44.72
CA SER A 210 20.41 -11.82 -43.66
C SER A 210 20.18 -10.62 -42.75
N GLU A 211 19.71 -9.51 -43.31
CA GLU A 211 19.36 -8.27 -42.61
C GLU A 211 18.19 -8.49 -41.66
N ASP A 212 17.20 -9.30 -42.07
CA ASP A 212 16.01 -9.58 -41.28
C ASP A 212 16.27 -10.61 -40.19
N LYS A 213 17.20 -11.55 -40.41
CA LYS A 213 17.77 -12.38 -39.35
C LYS A 213 18.46 -11.52 -38.28
N ALA A 214 19.28 -10.56 -38.69
CA ALA A 214 19.96 -9.66 -37.74
C ALA A 214 18.94 -8.82 -36.94
N TYR A 215 17.89 -8.33 -37.61
CA TYR A 215 16.77 -7.65 -36.96
C TYR A 215 16.06 -8.56 -35.95
N PHE A 216 15.69 -9.79 -36.35
CA PHE A 216 15.04 -10.77 -35.49
C PHE A 216 15.85 -11.01 -34.21
N LEU A 217 17.14 -11.34 -34.34
CA LEU A 217 18.03 -11.58 -33.21
C LEU A 217 18.15 -10.36 -32.28
N THR A 218 18.06 -9.15 -32.84
CA THR A 218 18.07 -7.91 -32.05
C THR A 218 16.78 -7.75 -31.25
N ILE A 219 15.61 -7.94 -31.86
CA ILE A 219 14.31 -7.71 -31.19
C ILE A 219 13.98 -8.80 -30.15
N VAL A 220 14.43 -10.03 -30.36
CA VAL A 220 14.26 -11.12 -29.37
C VAL A 220 15.15 -10.95 -28.13
N GLN A 221 16.13 -10.03 -28.14
CA GLN A 221 16.98 -9.66 -27.00
C GLN A 221 16.62 -8.31 -26.35
N ARG A 222 15.56 -7.63 -26.81
CA ARG A 222 15.27 -6.24 -26.41
C ARG A 222 15.07 -6.08 -24.89
N PRO A 223 15.70 -5.09 -24.22
CA PRO A 223 15.42 -4.78 -22.82
C PRO A 223 13.97 -4.35 -22.57
N GLY A 224 13.42 -4.69 -21.40
CA GLY A 224 12.02 -4.38 -21.03
C GLY A 224 10.98 -5.36 -21.58
N GLN A 225 11.41 -6.40 -22.30
CA GLN A 225 10.57 -7.48 -22.82
C GLN A 225 10.82 -8.77 -22.02
N LYS A 226 9.81 -9.64 -21.91
CA LYS A 226 10.00 -11.00 -21.40
C LYS A 226 11.00 -11.75 -22.28
N PRO A 227 12.02 -12.44 -21.73
CA PRO A 227 12.92 -13.27 -22.51
C PRO A 227 12.14 -14.32 -23.33
N VAL A 228 12.53 -14.51 -24.59
CA VAL A 228 11.82 -15.44 -25.47
C VAL A 228 11.93 -16.88 -24.95
N PRO A 229 10.85 -17.69 -25.08
CA PRO A 229 10.81 -19.07 -24.56
C PRO A 229 11.50 -20.07 -25.52
N PHE A 230 12.58 -19.69 -26.18
CA PHE A 230 13.34 -20.54 -27.12
C PHE A 230 14.78 -20.08 -27.30
N ILE A 231 15.58 -20.91 -27.98
CA ILE A 231 16.96 -20.62 -28.35
C ILE A 231 17.02 -20.25 -29.85
N PRO A 232 17.26 -18.97 -30.20
CA PRO A 232 17.26 -18.53 -31.60
C PRO A 232 18.63 -18.70 -32.29
N VAL A 233 19.71 -18.82 -31.52
CA VAL A 233 21.08 -18.91 -32.05
C VAL A 233 21.99 -19.67 -31.07
N LEU A 234 22.97 -20.41 -31.61
CA LEU A 234 24.07 -21.01 -30.85
C LEU A 234 25.36 -20.22 -31.08
N ASP A 235 25.64 -19.29 -30.18
CA ASP A 235 26.83 -18.43 -30.20
C ASP A 235 27.39 -18.22 -28.78
N ALA A 236 28.28 -17.23 -28.59
CA ALA A 236 28.86 -16.90 -27.30
C ALA A 236 27.82 -16.50 -26.22
N SER A 237 26.61 -16.10 -26.62
CA SER A 237 25.49 -15.74 -25.73
C SER A 237 24.58 -16.92 -25.35
N PHE A 238 24.87 -18.14 -25.83
CA PHE A 238 24.04 -19.33 -25.58
C PHE A 238 23.72 -19.57 -24.10
N GLU A 239 24.66 -19.31 -23.18
CA GLU A 239 24.41 -19.46 -21.74
C GLU A 239 23.27 -18.58 -21.24
N VAL A 240 23.23 -17.33 -21.70
CA VAL A 240 22.17 -16.37 -21.36
C VAL A 240 20.84 -16.86 -21.92
N TRP A 241 20.82 -17.27 -23.20
CA TRP A 241 19.62 -17.82 -23.84
C TRP A 241 19.05 -19.02 -23.10
N PHE A 242 19.93 -19.93 -22.68
CA PHE A 242 19.57 -21.15 -21.99
C PHE A 242 19.04 -20.86 -20.57
N LYS A 243 19.79 -20.11 -19.76
CA LYS A 243 19.55 -19.99 -18.31
C LYS A 243 18.58 -18.88 -17.89
N LYS A 244 18.50 -17.78 -18.63
CA LYS A 244 17.76 -16.57 -18.22
C LYS A 244 16.25 -16.82 -18.11
N ASP A 245 15.59 -16.39 -17.04
CA ASP A 245 14.13 -16.52 -16.86
C ASP A 245 13.59 -17.96 -17.06
N SER A 246 14.26 -18.97 -16.49
CA SER A 246 13.93 -20.39 -16.69
C SER A 246 12.97 -20.97 -15.65
N LEU A 247 12.40 -20.16 -14.75
CA LEU A 247 11.66 -20.66 -13.56
C LEU A 247 10.14 -20.65 -13.74
N TRP A 248 9.59 -19.63 -14.40
CA TRP A 248 8.14 -19.39 -14.50
C TRP A 248 7.38 -20.56 -15.14
N ALA A 249 8.01 -21.30 -16.05
CA ALA A 249 7.41 -22.45 -16.73
C ALA A 249 7.00 -23.59 -15.78
N ALA A 250 7.54 -23.64 -14.57
CA ALA A 250 7.11 -24.60 -13.54
C ALA A 250 5.73 -24.26 -12.93
N GLU A 251 5.32 -22.99 -13.00
CA GLU A 251 4.00 -22.53 -12.56
C GLU A 251 2.99 -22.49 -13.72
N ASP A 252 3.45 -22.23 -14.96
CA ASP A 252 2.62 -22.19 -16.16
C ASP A 252 3.04 -23.26 -17.17
N ILE A 253 2.69 -24.53 -16.89
CA ILE A 253 3.03 -25.66 -17.79
C ILE A 253 2.26 -25.60 -19.11
N GLU A 254 1.10 -24.95 -19.13
CA GLU A 254 0.24 -24.83 -20.32
C GLU A 254 0.93 -24.01 -21.42
N ALA A 255 1.81 -23.09 -21.03
CA ALA A 255 2.66 -22.30 -21.92
C ALA A 255 3.90 -23.03 -22.45
N VAL A 256 4.26 -24.20 -21.90
CA VAL A 256 5.32 -25.03 -22.47
C VAL A 256 4.76 -25.72 -23.71
N PHE A 257 5.48 -25.63 -24.82
CA PHE A 257 4.98 -25.98 -26.15
C PHE A 257 4.42 -27.41 -26.30
N ASP A 258 4.83 -28.35 -25.45
CA ASP A 258 4.31 -29.72 -25.35
C ASP A 258 3.81 -30.10 -23.95
N GLN A 259 3.74 -29.14 -23.02
CA GLN A 259 3.23 -29.27 -21.65
C GLN A 259 3.94 -30.35 -20.81
N ASP A 260 5.16 -30.74 -21.18
CA ASP A 260 5.90 -31.79 -20.49
C ASP A 260 6.64 -31.25 -19.24
N PRO A 261 6.27 -31.68 -18.01
CA PRO A 261 6.93 -31.21 -16.78
C PRO A 261 8.39 -31.68 -16.66
N GLN A 262 8.86 -32.62 -17.49
CA GLN A 262 10.26 -33.03 -17.54
C GLN A 262 11.18 -31.97 -18.17
N ARG A 263 10.61 -30.95 -18.84
CA ARG A 263 11.34 -29.90 -19.55
C ARG A 263 11.55 -28.62 -18.74
N VAL A 264 10.88 -28.48 -17.59
CA VAL A 264 10.89 -27.25 -16.80
C VAL A 264 11.89 -27.33 -15.65
N CYS A 265 12.38 -26.17 -15.19
CA CYS A 265 13.29 -26.12 -14.05
C CYS A 265 12.51 -25.92 -12.75
N ILE A 266 12.61 -26.87 -11.82
CA ILE A 266 11.83 -26.87 -10.58
C ILE A 266 12.79 -26.77 -9.38
N LEU A 267 12.72 -25.69 -8.61
CA LEU A 267 13.55 -25.50 -7.41
C LEU A 267 13.07 -26.40 -6.27
N GLN A 268 13.95 -27.21 -5.69
CA GLN A 268 13.61 -28.07 -4.55
C GLN A 268 14.82 -28.37 -3.68
N GLY A 269 14.63 -28.30 -2.36
CA GLY A 269 15.65 -28.64 -1.37
C GLY A 269 15.79 -30.16 -1.17
N PRO A 270 17.00 -30.72 -1.22
CA PRO A 270 17.22 -32.18 -1.19
C PRO A 270 16.77 -32.86 0.10
N VAL A 271 16.86 -32.18 1.24
CA VAL A 271 16.39 -32.71 2.53
C VAL A 271 14.89 -32.48 2.71
N ALA A 272 14.39 -31.31 2.32
CA ALA A 272 12.99 -30.92 2.53
C ALA A 272 12.01 -31.70 1.65
N VAL A 273 12.39 -32.03 0.41
CA VAL A 273 11.48 -32.64 -0.57
C VAL A 273 10.92 -33.99 -0.13
N LYS A 274 11.65 -34.75 0.71
CA LYS A 274 11.16 -36.02 1.26
C LYS A 274 9.91 -35.85 2.13
N HIS A 275 9.61 -34.65 2.61
CA HIS A 275 8.43 -34.35 3.41
C HIS A 275 7.22 -33.91 2.58
N SER A 276 7.37 -33.71 1.27
CA SER A 276 6.29 -33.42 0.33
C SER A 276 5.66 -34.73 -0.16
N LYS A 277 4.73 -35.30 0.61
CA LYS A 277 4.14 -36.63 0.34
C LYS A 277 2.85 -36.63 -0.46
N ALA A 278 2.15 -35.51 -0.47
CA ALA A 278 0.91 -35.31 -1.21
C ALA A 278 0.96 -33.93 -1.85
N LYS A 279 0.33 -33.79 -3.03
CA LYS A 279 0.06 -32.49 -3.64
C LYS A 279 -1.32 -32.01 -3.24
N ASP A 280 -1.50 -30.69 -3.29
CA ASP A 280 -2.76 -30.00 -3.10
C ASP A 280 -3.36 -30.13 -1.69
N GLU A 281 -2.50 -30.34 -0.68
CA GLU A 281 -2.85 -30.08 0.73
C GLU A 281 -2.96 -28.56 0.94
N PRO A 282 -4.03 -28.03 1.56
CA PRO A 282 -4.14 -26.60 1.87
C PRO A 282 -2.99 -26.11 2.75
N ILE A 283 -2.44 -24.94 2.44
CA ILE A 283 -1.31 -24.37 3.20
C ILE A 283 -1.63 -24.20 4.69
N LYS A 284 -2.89 -23.88 5.00
CA LYS A 284 -3.39 -23.79 6.36
C LYS A 284 -3.24 -25.13 7.09
N GLU A 285 -3.69 -26.22 6.49
CA GLU A 285 -3.60 -27.57 7.09
C GLU A 285 -2.15 -27.98 7.28
N MET A 286 -1.29 -27.73 6.29
CA MET A 286 0.13 -28.02 6.37
C MET A 286 0.81 -27.38 7.58
N LEU A 287 0.58 -26.08 7.80
CA LEU A 287 1.19 -25.32 8.89
C LEU A 287 0.52 -25.60 10.24
N ASP A 288 -0.81 -25.76 10.26
CA ASP A 288 -1.55 -26.10 11.46
C ASP A 288 -1.16 -27.48 11.97
N ASN A 289 -0.98 -28.48 11.10
CA ASN A 289 -0.57 -29.82 11.49
C ASN A 289 0.79 -29.82 12.21
N ILE A 290 1.76 -29.04 11.71
CA ILE A 290 3.07 -28.86 12.36
C ILE A 290 2.89 -28.15 13.70
N THR A 291 2.13 -27.05 13.72
CA THR A 291 1.90 -26.23 14.92
C THR A 291 1.22 -27.04 16.03
N LEU A 292 0.14 -27.76 15.71
CA LEU A 292 -0.60 -28.61 16.64
C LEU A 292 0.28 -29.73 17.20
N LEU A 293 1.14 -30.33 16.37
CA LEU A 293 2.09 -31.34 16.84
C LEU A 293 3.12 -30.76 17.82
N LEU A 294 3.65 -29.56 17.54
CA LEU A 294 4.59 -28.87 18.43
C LEU A 294 3.90 -28.47 19.74
N VAL A 295 2.69 -27.93 19.67
CA VAL A 295 1.87 -27.60 20.85
C VAL A 295 1.65 -28.85 21.70
N LYS A 296 1.22 -29.97 21.10
CA LYS A 296 1.05 -31.23 21.82
C LYS A 296 2.33 -31.67 22.53
N LYS A 297 3.46 -31.68 21.83
CA LYS A 297 4.77 -32.03 22.41
C LYS A 297 5.16 -31.12 23.57
N LEU A 298 4.81 -29.83 23.50
CA LEU A 298 5.08 -28.85 24.56
C LEU A 298 4.20 -29.10 25.79
N ILE A 299 2.91 -29.37 25.59
CA ILE A 299 1.96 -29.71 26.67
C ILE A 299 2.42 -30.98 27.39
N ASP A 300 2.77 -32.03 26.64
CA ASP A 300 3.23 -33.30 27.22
C ASP A 300 4.52 -33.10 28.02
N ARG A 301 5.49 -32.35 27.46
CA ARG A 301 6.83 -32.20 28.06
C ARG A 301 6.88 -31.22 29.24
N LEU A 302 6.19 -30.09 29.16
CA LEU A 302 6.32 -28.99 30.13
C LEU A 302 5.12 -28.85 31.07
N TYR A 303 3.95 -29.36 30.67
CA TYR A 303 2.71 -29.21 31.44
C TYR A 303 2.13 -30.55 31.91
N GLY A 304 2.83 -31.66 31.66
CA GLY A 304 2.40 -33.00 32.08
C GLY A 304 1.07 -33.43 31.46
N SER A 305 0.85 -33.06 30.20
CA SER A 305 -0.40 -33.30 29.45
C SER A 305 -1.63 -32.59 30.04
N ASP A 306 -1.45 -31.62 30.94
CA ASP A 306 -2.53 -30.87 31.58
C ASP A 306 -2.64 -29.45 31.01
N ILE A 307 -3.66 -29.26 30.15
CA ILE A 307 -3.94 -27.98 29.48
C ILE A 307 -4.30 -26.88 30.49
N SER A 308 -4.86 -27.21 31.66
CA SER A 308 -5.27 -26.20 32.65
C SER A 308 -4.09 -25.45 33.28
N LYS A 309 -2.87 -26.00 33.16
CA LYS A 309 -1.63 -25.37 33.64
C LYS A 309 -1.03 -24.37 32.64
N ILE A 310 -1.57 -24.29 31.42
CA ILE A 310 -1.09 -23.32 30.43
C ILE A 310 -1.54 -21.92 30.87
N PRO A 311 -0.60 -20.96 31.06
CA PRO A 311 -0.97 -19.60 31.41
C PRO A 311 -1.91 -19.00 30.37
N THR A 312 -2.96 -18.35 30.84
CA THR A 312 -3.90 -17.62 29.98
C THR A 312 -3.61 -16.12 30.06
N VAL A 313 -3.64 -15.47 28.91
CA VAL A 313 -3.48 -14.03 28.76
C VAL A 313 -4.56 -13.54 27.79
N ASP A 314 -4.93 -12.26 27.85
CA ASP A 314 -5.94 -11.71 26.96
C ASP A 314 -5.47 -11.76 25.49
N TYR A 315 -4.20 -11.40 25.24
CA TYR A 315 -3.54 -11.45 23.94
C TYR A 315 -2.07 -11.86 24.04
N LEU A 316 -1.51 -12.32 22.91
CA LEU A 316 -0.09 -12.68 22.81
C LEU A 316 0.76 -11.44 22.49
N SER A 317 1.68 -11.11 23.39
CA SER A 317 2.64 -10.01 23.29
C SER A 317 3.87 -10.33 24.15
N PRO A 318 5.04 -9.71 23.91
CA PRO A 318 6.12 -9.70 24.88
C PRO A 318 5.61 -9.30 26.27
N GLY A 319 6.17 -9.94 27.31
CA GLY A 319 5.82 -9.67 28.69
C GLY A 319 6.08 -8.20 29.07
N PRO A 320 5.21 -7.58 29.88
CA PRO A 320 5.40 -6.22 30.36
C PRO A 320 6.69 -6.05 31.15
N SER A 321 7.26 -4.85 31.12
CA SER A 321 8.39 -4.52 31.98
C SER A 321 7.89 -4.22 33.39
N ALA A 322 8.50 -4.81 34.42
CA ALA A 322 8.21 -4.45 35.80
C ALA A 322 8.84 -3.08 36.09
N LEU A 323 8.04 -2.01 36.12
CA LEU A 323 8.48 -0.68 36.54
C LEU A 323 7.82 -0.28 37.86
N ALA A 324 8.62 0.29 38.77
CA ALA A 324 8.10 1.00 39.92
C ALA A 324 7.40 2.29 39.48
N THR A 325 6.41 2.75 40.26
CA THR A 325 5.79 4.07 40.00
C THR A 325 6.89 5.14 39.98
N PRO A 326 6.95 6.01 38.94
CA PRO A 326 7.98 7.03 38.82
C PRO A 326 8.05 7.93 40.07
N LEU A 327 9.26 8.33 40.43
CA LEU A 327 9.50 9.33 41.47
C LEU A 327 8.71 10.61 41.15
N HIS A 328 8.14 11.25 42.19
CA HIS A 328 7.35 12.49 42.11
C HIS A 328 5.93 12.38 41.51
N VAL A 329 5.40 11.16 41.34
CA VAL A 329 3.97 10.94 41.07
C VAL A 329 3.27 10.47 42.35
N GLU A 330 2.27 11.22 42.81
CA GLU A 330 1.45 10.81 43.95
C GLU A 330 0.44 9.76 43.49
N ARG A 331 0.49 8.55 44.08
CA ARG A 331 -0.45 7.47 43.82
C ARG A 331 -1.32 7.22 45.05
N SER A 332 -2.64 7.31 44.88
CA SER A 332 -3.62 6.95 45.91
C SER A 332 -4.58 5.89 45.39
N VAL A 333 -4.83 4.85 46.18
CA VAL A 333 -5.75 3.76 45.84
C VAL A 333 -6.95 3.83 46.77
N SER A 334 -8.14 3.88 46.20
CA SER A 334 -9.42 3.64 46.88
C SER A 334 -10.03 2.34 46.35
N ARG A 335 -11.12 1.84 46.97
CA ARG A 335 -11.66 0.48 46.73
C ARG A 335 -11.76 0.11 45.24
N ASN A 336 -12.24 1.03 44.39
CA ASN A 336 -12.45 0.80 42.94
C ASN A 336 -11.76 1.84 42.05
N THR A 337 -10.87 2.68 42.61
CA THR A 337 -10.20 3.72 41.82
C THR A 337 -8.74 3.86 42.20
N ILE A 338 -7.89 4.01 41.18
CA ILE A 338 -6.48 4.36 41.33
C ILE A 338 -6.32 5.77 40.78
N THR A 339 -5.86 6.70 41.61
CA THR A 339 -5.63 8.09 41.22
C THR A 339 -4.15 8.39 41.26
N TYR A 340 -3.67 9.02 40.19
CA TYR A 340 -2.33 9.55 40.05
C TYR A 340 -2.40 11.08 39.93
N LYS A 341 -1.57 11.80 40.68
CA LYS A 341 -1.41 13.25 40.55
C LYS A 341 0.03 13.59 40.19
N LEU A 342 0.19 14.42 39.17
CA LEU A 342 1.49 14.86 38.68
C LEU A 342 1.81 16.24 39.25
N GLY A 343 3.00 16.35 39.85
CA GLY A 343 3.53 17.59 40.38
C GLY A 343 4.21 18.45 39.31
N GLN A 344 5.24 19.18 39.74
CA GLN A 344 6.07 20.04 38.87
C GLN A 344 7.12 19.24 38.09
N ILE A 345 7.69 18.21 38.73
CA ILE A 345 8.68 17.33 38.11
C ILE A 345 7.92 16.20 37.41
N LEU A 346 8.09 16.08 36.10
CA LEU A 346 7.37 15.12 35.28
C LEU A 346 8.21 13.88 34.99
N PRO A 347 7.61 12.68 35.01
CA PRO A 347 8.29 11.45 34.61
C PRO A 347 8.55 11.41 33.10
N GLU A 348 9.47 10.54 32.68
CA GLU A 348 9.62 10.21 31.26
C GLU A 348 8.32 9.62 30.70
N THR A 349 7.91 10.05 29.50
CA THR A 349 6.62 9.64 28.89
C THR A 349 6.50 8.12 28.73
N SER A 350 7.57 7.43 28.35
CA SER A 350 7.57 5.97 28.18
C SER A 350 7.28 5.26 29.52
N SER A 351 8.02 5.61 30.57
CA SER A 351 7.86 5.11 31.93
C SER A 351 6.48 5.43 32.52
N TRP A 352 5.96 6.62 32.20
CA TRP A 352 4.62 7.04 32.60
C TRP A 352 3.52 6.21 31.94
N LEU A 353 3.57 6.03 30.62
CA LEU A 353 2.60 5.21 29.90
C LEU A 353 2.65 3.75 30.35
N GLU A 354 3.84 3.21 30.63
CA GLU A 354 4.00 1.86 31.20
C GLU A 354 3.36 1.75 32.60
N THR A 355 3.47 2.80 33.43
CA THR A 355 2.83 2.87 34.75
C THR A 355 1.30 2.86 34.65
N LEU A 356 0.74 3.61 33.70
CA LEU A 356 -0.70 3.65 33.45
C LEU A 356 -1.23 2.34 32.86
N ALA A 357 -0.47 1.73 31.95
CA ALA A 357 -0.82 0.47 31.30
C ALA A 357 -0.86 -0.71 32.28
N GLY A 358 0.02 -0.69 33.29
CA GLY A 358 0.10 -1.72 34.31
C GLY A 358 0.73 -3.04 33.81
N PRO A 359 0.89 -4.02 34.72
CA PRO A 359 1.57 -5.28 34.45
C PRO A 359 0.69 -6.35 33.78
N GLU A 360 -0.61 -6.13 33.67
CA GLU A 360 -1.53 -7.10 33.06
C GLU A 360 -1.73 -6.80 31.58
N LEU A 361 -1.71 -7.85 30.74
CA LEU A 361 -2.06 -7.74 29.33
C LEU A 361 -3.58 -7.54 29.21
N CYS A 362 -4.02 -6.28 29.23
CA CYS A 362 -5.42 -5.87 29.14
C CYS A 362 -5.64 -4.79 28.08
N TRP A 363 -6.89 -4.37 27.88
CA TRP A 363 -7.25 -3.36 26.89
C TRP A 363 -6.59 -1.99 27.13
N VAL A 364 -6.37 -1.57 28.39
CA VAL A 364 -5.68 -0.29 28.69
C VAL A 364 -4.24 -0.36 28.22
N ARG A 365 -3.57 -1.47 28.49
CA ARG A 365 -2.21 -1.71 28.02
C ARG A 365 -2.16 -1.77 26.50
N ALA A 366 -3.08 -2.48 25.86
CA ALA A 366 -3.20 -2.48 24.41
C ALA A 366 -3.41 -1.05 23.87
N LEU A 367 -4.25 -0.24 24.50
CA LEU A 367 -4.55 1.13 24.08
C LEU A 367 -3.35 2.07 24.18
N LEU A 368 -2.56 1.98 25.24
CA LEU A 368 -1.45 2.91 25.52
C LEU A 368 -0.09 2.45 24.99
N MET A 369 0.11 1.13 24.85
CA MET A 369 1.40 0.55 24.49
C MET A 369 1.46 0.05 23.05
N SER A 370 0.32 -0.16 22.38
CA SER A 370 0.36 -0.48 20.94
C SER A 370 1.00 0.68 20.18
N PRO A 371 2.03 0.42 19.35
CA PRO A 371 2.64 1.48 18.54
C PRO A 371 1.70 1.96 17.44
N THR A 372 0.80 1.08 16.98
CA THR A 372 -0.11 1.34 15.87
C THR A 372 -1.57 1.11 16.25
N VAL A 373 -2.45 1.79 15.53
CA VAL A 373 -3.90 1.57 15.52
C VAL A 373 -4.31 1.23 14.09
N VAL A 374 -5.20 0.24 13.94
CA VAL A 374 -5.79 -0.06 12.64
C VAL A 374 -6.94 0.91 12.37
N GLN A 375 -6.87 1.64 11.27
CA GLN A 375 -7.91 2.57 10.82
C GLN A 375 -8.36 2.14 9.42
N GLY A 376 -9.50 1.42 9.35
CA GLY A 376 -9.95 0.78 8.13
C GLY A 376 -8.96 -0.30 7.65
N VAL A 377 -8.29 -0.04 6.53
CA VAL A 377 -7.24 -0.93 5.96
C VAL A 377 -5.81 -0.45 6.29
N LEU A 378 -5.68 0.70 6.96
CA LEU A 378 -4.40 1.33 7.25
C LEU A 378 -3.91 0.97 8.66
N TYR A 379 -2.60 0.98 8.82
CA TYR A 379 -1.92 1.02 10.12
C TYR A 379 -1.38 2.44 10.30
N ILE A 380 -1.90 3.14 11.31
CA ILE A 380 -1.46 4.49 11.67
C ILE A 380 -0.70 4.44 13.00
N ASP A 381 0.18 5.42 13.24
CA ASP A 381 0.79 5.62 14.55
C ASP A 381 -0.31 5.85 15.59
N ASN A 382 -0.16 5.27 16.78
CA ASN A 382 -1.17 5.36 17.82
C ASN A 382 -1.30 6.81 18.36
N PRO A 383 -2.38 7.55 18.00
CA PRO A 383 -2.51 8.95 18.38
C PRO A 383 -2.94 9.11 19.85
N ILE A 384 -3.40 8.04 20.50
CA ILE A 384 -3.88 8.10 21.88
C ILE A 384 -2.72 8.30 22.86
N ARG A 385 -1.52 7.83 22.51
CA ARG A 385 -0.35 7.90 23.41
C ARG A 385 0.00 9.33 23.81
N CYS A 386 -0.12 10.29 22.89
CA CYS A 386 0.19 11.68 23.19
C CYS A 386 -0.84 12.33 24.14
N LEU A 387 -2.10 11.89 24.11
CA LEU A 387 -3.16 12.38 25.00
C LEU A 387 -2.95 11.97 26.46
N PHE A 388 -2.15 10.93 26.71
CA PHE A 388 -1.78 10.46 28.05
C PHE A 388 -0.36 10.87 28.44
N ALA A 389 0.33 11.69 27.64
CA ALA A 389 1.64 12.21 28.02
C ALA A 389 1.56 13.01 29.33
N PRO A 390 2.59 12.93 30.20
CA PRO A 390 2.56 13.55 31.51
C PRO A 390 2.61 15.08 31.40
N HIS A 391 1.69 15.78 32.06
CA HIS A 391 1.66 17.24 32.14
C HIS A 391 1.61 17.74 33.60
N GLN A 392 2.09 18.97 33.82
CA GLN A 392 2.09 19.60 35.14
C GLN A 392 0.67 19.80 35.67
N GLY A 393 0.42 19.37 36.92
CA GLY A 393 -0.89 19.52 37.57
C GLY A 393 -1.98 18.60 37.01
N GLN A 394 -1.61 17.63 36.16
CA GLN A 394 -2.51 16.63 35.61
C GLN A 394 -2.89 15.60 36.69
N LYS A 395 -4.13 15.13 36.64
CA LYS A 395 -4.64 14.04 37.47
C LYS A 395 -5.22 12.94 36.58
N VAL A 396 -4.76 11.71 36.74
CA VAL A 396 -5.29 10.54 36.01
C VAL A 396 -5.99 9.60 36.98
N VAL A 397 -7.21 9.18 36.64
CA VAL A 397 -8.03 8.28 37.44
C VAL A 397 -8.34 7.04 36.63
N ILE A 398 -7.94 5.87 37.14
CA ILE A 398 -8.30 4.57 36.58
C ILE A 398 -9.41 3.98 37.45
N GLU A 399 -10.55 3.69 36.84
CA GLU A 399 -11.68 3.00 37.46
C GLU A 399 -11.56 1.50 37.21
N THR A 400 -11.81 0.70 38.25
CA THR A 400 -11.74 -0.77 38.17
C THR A 400 -13.02 -1.41 38.71
N ASP A 401 -13.31 -2.63 38.27
CA ASP A 401 -14.35 -3.50 38.87
C ASP A 401 -13.84 -4.31 40.07
N GLY A 402 -12.66 -3.96 40.59
CA GLY A 402 -11.93 -4.69 41.62
C GLY A 402 -10.83 -5.60 41.06
N VAL A 403 -10.88 -5.95 39.77
CA VAL A 403 -9.86 -6.79 39.11
C VAL A 403 -9.32 -6.11 37.86
N SER A 404 -10.20 -5.67 36.96
CA SER A 404 -9.85 -5.14 35.65
C SER A 404 -10.19 -3.65 35.53
N PRO A 405 -9.42 -2.87 34.75
CA PRO A 405 -9.81 -1.51 34.41
C PRO A 405 -11.10 -1.49 33.58
N ILE A 406 -12.04 -0.63 33.96
CA ILE A 406 -13.30 -0.37 33.24
C ILE A 406 -13.33 1.04 32.62
N GLY A 407 -12.44 1.92 33.08
CA GLY A 407 -12.26 3.23 32.48
C GLY A 407 -11.00 3.95 32.94
N ILE A 408 -10.58 4.94 32.17
CA ILE A 408 -9.48 5.85 32.50
C ILE A 408 -9.87 7.27 32.12
N SER A 409 -9.69 8.21 33.05
CA SER A 409 -10.02 9.63 32.86
C SER A 409 -8.82 10.51 33.18
N VAL A 410 -8.61 11.56 32.39
CA VAL A 410 -7.55 12.55 32.57
C VAL A 410 -8.17 13.90 32.90
N TYR A 411 -7.65 14.56 33.93
CA TYR A 411 -8.12 15.86 34.41
C TYR A 411 -6.99 16.89 34.45
N GLY A 412 -7.35 18.15 34.22
CA GLY A 412 -6.43 19.28 34.21
C GLY A 412 -5.50 19.30 33.00
N ALA A 413 -4.64 20.32 32.93
CA ALA A 413 -3.59 20.48 31.92
C ALA A 413 -4.05 20.36 30.44
N ALA A 414 -5.33 20.66 30.14
CA ALA A 414 -5.89 20.53 28.81
C ALA A 414 -5.45 21.63 27.82
N ARG A 415 -4.70 22.64 28.29
CA ARG A 415 -4.20 23.75 27.46
C ARG A 415 -2.68 23.71 27.38
N SER A 416 -2.14 23.96 26.20
CA SER A 416 -0.69 24.07 25.98
C SER A 416 -0.08 25.35 26.56
N TYR A 417 -0.91 26.35 26.89
CA TYR A 417 -0.47 27.61 27.48
C TYR A 417 -1.52 28.18 28.44
N GLY A 418 -1.04 28.83 29.51
CA GLY A 418 -1.87 29.47 30.53
C GLY A 418 -2.43 28.51 31.58
N ALA A 419 -2.97 29.06 32.66
CA ALA A 419 -3.65 28.28 33.68
C ALA A 419 -4.97 27.73 33.14
N HIS A 420 -5.32 26.51 33.54
CA HIS A 420 -6.60 25.89 33.22
C HIS A 420 -7.25 25.28 34.47
N LYS A 421 -8.54 24.98 34.38
CA LYS A 421 -9.33 24.38 35.47
C LYS A 421 -8.72 23.03 35.85
N SER A 422 -8.29 22.87 37.10
CA SER A 422 -7.58 21.68 37.57
C SER A 422 -8.47 20.43 37.65
N ASP A 423 -9.78 20.62 37.71
CA ASP A 423 -10.81 19.59 37.76
C ASP A 423 -11.52 19.36 36.42
N PHE A 424 -11.15 20.09 35.36
CA PHE A 424 -11.69 19.85 34.02
C PHE A 424 -11.30 18.47 33.52
N LYS A 425 -12.28 17.68 33.10
CA LYS A 425 -12.07 16.34 32.54
C LYS A 425 -11.71 16.45 31.06
N ALA A 426 -10.43 16.36 30.73
CA ALA A 426 -9.93 16.51 29.36
C ALA A 426 -10.13 15.24 28.51
N VAL A 427 -9.97 14.07 29.11
CA VAL A 427 -10.14 12.78 28.43
C VAL A 427 -10.95 11.85 29.31
N ASP A 428 -11.89 11.11 28.71
CA ASP A 428 -12.64 10.05 29.37
C ASP A 428 -12.74 8.83 28.46
N VAL A 429 -12.27 7.69 28.95
CA VAL A 429 -12.25 6.43 28.21
C VAL A 429 -13.02 5.39 29.00
N LYS A 430 -14.01 4.75 28.38
CA LYS A 430 -14.85 3.72 28.99
C LYS A 430 -14.82 2.46 28.15
N TYR A 431 -14.64 1.32 28.80
CA TYR A 431 -14.58 0.03 28.14
C TYR A 431 -15.84 -0.78 28.37
N ASN A 432 -16.39 -1.33 27.27
CA ASN A 432 -17.46 -2.31 27.32
C ASN A 432 -16.87 -3.71 27.14
N THR A 433 -16.86 -4.50 28.21
CA THR A 433 -16.29 -5.85 28.21
C THR A 433 -17.01 -6.82 27.26
N TYR A 434 -18.33 -6.67 27.07
CA TYR A 434 -19.12 -7.56 26.21
C TYR A 434 -18.82 -7.31 24.73
N SER A 435 -18.86 -6.04 24.30
CA SER A 435 -18.61 -5.68 22.89
C SER A 435 -17.13 -5.43 22.57
N ARG A 436 -16.25 -5.46 23.59
CA ARG A 436 -14.83 -5.07 23.52
C ARG A 436 -14.61 -3.67 22.95
N THR A 437 -15.61 -2.81 23.06
CA THR A 437 -15.59 -1.44 22.53
C THR A 437 -14.98 -0.50 23.55
N ILE A 438 -14.09 0.37 23.10
CA ILE A 438 -13.47 1.44 23.85
C ILE A 438 -14.10 2.73 23.35
N ASN A 439 -14.95 3.34 24.18
CA ASN A 439 -15.50 4.67 23.93
C ASN A 439 -14.50 5.70 24.44
N PHE A 440 -13.96 6.50 23.54
CA PHE A 440 -12.89 7.45 23.81
C PHE A 440 -13.39 8.86 23.58
N THR A 441 -13.47 9.66 24.64
CA THR A 441 -13.98 11.04 24.56
C THR A 441 -12.89 12.02 24.93
N VAL A 442 -12.63 12.99 24.06
CA VAL A 442 -11.81 14.17 24.36
C VAL A 442 -12.76 15.35 24.56
N TYR A 443 -12.54 16.16 25.58
CA TYR A 443 -13.37 17.33 25.86
C TYR A 443 -12.58 18.62 25.64
N GLU A 444 -13.20 19.58 24.96
CA GLU A 444 -12.69 20.95 24.80
C GLU A 444 -13.55 21.92 25.64
N ASP A 445 -12.92 22.88 26.31
CA ASP A 445 -13.63 23.90 27.11
C ASP A 445 -13.98 25.12 26.25
N CYS A 446 -15.26 25.24 25.90
CA CYS A 446 -15.79 26.38 25.16
C CYS A 446 -16.74 27.19 26.04
N ARG A 447 -16.26 28.32 26.55
CA ARG A 447 -17.04 29.25 27.42
C ARG A 447 -17.66 28.54 28.63
N ASP A 448 -16.83 27.79 29.35
CA ASP A 448 -17.21 27.02 30.53
C ASP A 448 -18.12 25.80 30.25
N VAL A 449 -18.29 25.43 28.99
CA VAL A 449 -19.01 24.23 28.55
C VAL A 449 -18.03 23.22 27.96
N ALA A 450 -18.06 21.98 28.45
CA ALA A 450 -17.24 20.89 27.93
C ALA A 450 -17.89 20.27 26.68
N ILE A 451 -17.26 20.43 25.51
CA ILE A 451 -17.74 19.89 24.24
C ILE A 451 -17.03 18.57 23.93
N PRO A 452 -17.76 17.44 23.78
CA PRO A 452 -17.15 16.13 23.60
C PRO A 452 -16.86 15.79 22.12
N LEU A 453 -15.60 15.48 21.81
CA LEU A 453 -15.19 14.75 20.62
C LEU A 453 -15.21 13.24 20.92
N LYS A 454 -16.11 12.50 20.26
CA LYS A 454 -16.32 11.07 20.50
C LYS A 454 -15.67 10.22 19.42
N LEU A 455 -14.65 9.45 19.83
CA LEU A 455 -14.00 8.42 19.04
C LEU A 455 -14.34 7.03 19.60
N GLN A 456 -14.27 6.01 18.76
CA GLN A 456 -14.61 4.64 19.12
C GLN A 456 -13.53 3.70 18.60
N PHE A 457 -13.11 2.77 19.45
CA PHE A 457 -12.15 1.74 19.11
C PHE A 457 -12.66 0.37 19.55
N VAL A 458 -12.10 -0.68 18.98
CA VAL A 458 -12.37 -2.07 19.33
C VAL A 458 -11.07 -2.74 19.72
N HIS A 459 -11.07 -3.37 20.90
CA HIS A 459 -9.99 -4.23 21.34
C HIS A 459 -10.10 -5.61 20.68
N LYS A 460 -9.09 -6.03 19.93
CA LYS A 460 -9.03 -7.32 19.22
C LYS A 460 -7.88 -8.20 19.73
N PRO A 461 -8.05 -8.87 20.88
CA PRO A 461 -7.01 -9.74 21.46
C PRO A 461 -6.56 -10.90 20.55
N SER A 462 -7.42 -11.34 19.61
CA SER A 462 -7.08 -12.36 18.61
C SER A 462 -6.04 -11.91 17.58
N MET A 463 -5.76 -10.60 17.49
CA MET A 463 -4.79 -10.01 16.59
C MET A 463 -3.66 -9.38 17.42
N GLY A 464 -2.79 -10.21 18.00
CA GLY A 464 -1.71 -9.76 18.92
C GLY A 464 -0.80 -8.65 18.38
N PHE A 465 -0.61 -8.58 17.06
CA PHE A 465 0.19 -7.54 16.39
C PHE A 465 -0.58 -6.23 16.12
N ALA A 466 -1.90 -6.24 16.24
CA ALA A 466 -2.82 -5.16 15.87
C ALA A 466 -4.04 -5.15 16.79
N LEU A 467 -3.81 -4.80 18.06
CA LEU A 467 -4.79 -4.98 19.14
C LEU A 467 -5.92 -3.94 19.13
N ILE A 468 -5.70 -2.76 18.57
CA ILE A 468 -6.63 -1.63 18.64
C ILE A 468 -7.06 -1.25 17.22
N HIS A 469 -8.38 -1.26 16.99
CA HIS A 469 -9.00 -0.96 15.71
C HIS A 469 -9.95 0.21 15.89
N GLU A 470 -9.73 1.33 15.21
CA GLU A 470 -10.67 2.45 15.22
C GLU A 470 -11.93 2.11 14.41
N VAL A 471 -13.10 2.46 14.96
CA VAL A 471 -14.38 2.37 14.27
C VAL A 471 -14.52 3.57 13.33
N THR A 472 -14.22 3.34 12.06
CA THR A 472 -14.25 4.39 11.02
C THR A 472 -15.65 4.74 10.53
N THR A 473 -16.63 3.85 10.72
CA THR A 473 -18.04 4.14 10.42
C THR A 473 -18.51 5.36 11.23
N ASP A 474 -19.13 6.32 10.53
CA ASP A 474 -19.60 7.61 11.05
C ASP A 474 -18.54 8.47 11.75
N ARG A 475 -17.24 8.15 11.60
CA ARG A 475 -16.15 8.87 12.26
C ARG A 475 -16.13 10.35 11.90
N ASN A 476 -16.16 10.66 10.61
CA ASN A 476 -16.14 12.05 10.15
C ASN A 476 -17.40 12.81 10.56
N HIS A 477 -18.55 12.14 10.66
CA HIS A 477 -19.78 12.75 11.16
C HIS A 477 -19.64 13.14 12.63
N ARG A 478 -19.14 12.25 13.51
CA ARG A 478 -18.89 12.58 14.93
C ARG A 478 -17.90 13.73 15.10
N ILE A 479 -16.87 13.78 14.26
CA ILE A 479 -15.90 14.88 14.24
C ILE A 479 -16.55 16.19 13.78
N LYS A 480 -17.40 16.15 12.75
CA LYS A 480 -18.18 17.30 12.30
C LYS A 480 -19.14 17.80 13.37
N GLU A 481 -19.89 16.92 14.05
CA GLU A 481 -20.77 17.33 15.15
C GLU A 481 -19.99 18.05 16.26
N PHE A 482 -18.79 17.55 16.60
CA PHE A 482 -17.89 18.21 17.55
C PHE A 482 -17.51 19.63 17.11
N TYR A 483 -16.98 19.79 15.88
CA TYR A 483 -16.58 21.10 15.38
C TYR A 483 -17.76 22.06 15.16
N TRP A 484 -18.93 21.54 14.79
CA TRP A 484 -20.16 22.31 14.66
C TRP A 484 -20.51 22.97 15.98
N LYS A 485 -20.54 22.19 17.06
CA LYS A 485 -20.80 22.70 18.42
C LYS A 485 -19.71 23.66 18.89
N LEU A 486 -18.45 23.35 18.59
CA LEU A 486 -17.31 24.17 18.98
C LEU A 486 -17.35 25.56 18.33
N TRP A 487 -17.67 25.65 17.03
CA TRP A 487 -17.62 26.91 16.29
C TRP A 487 -18.94 27.69 16.26
N LEU A 488 -20.09 27.02 16.38
CA LEU A 488 -21.41 27.66 16.26
C LEU A 488 -22.16 27.76 17.58
N GLY A 489 -21.86 26.89 18.55
CA GLY A 489 -22.42 26.93 19.90
C GLY A 489 -22.80 25.55 20.43
N PRO A 490 -22.71 25.31 21.75
CA PRO A 490 -22.91 23.99 22.35
C PRO A 490 -24.34 23.45 22.21
N GLU A 491 -25.32 24.33 22.07
CA GLU A 491 -26.75 23.98 21.90
C GLU A 491 -27.13 23.67 20.44
N GLU A 492 -26.25 23.95 19.49
CA GLU A 492 -26.51 23.74 18.06
C GLU A 492 -26.36 22.25 17.69
N ASN A 493 -27.27 21.75 16.84
CA ASN A 493 -27.15 20.43 16.23
C ASN A 493 -26.82 20.57 14.75
N LEU A 494 -25.98 19.68 14.23
CA LEU A 494 -25.56 19.69 12.83
C LEU A 494 -26.77 19.34 11.93
N PRO A 495 -27.28 20.27 11.11
CA PRO A 495 -28.39 19.97 10.22
C PRO A 495 -27.90 19.28 8.94
N GLU A 496 -28.84 18.81 8.12
CA GLU A 496 -28.53 18.52 6.72
C GLU A 496 -28.27 19.84 5.97
N ILE A 497 -27.18 19.85 5.19
CA ILE A 497 -26.70 21.04 4.50
C ILE A 497 -26.57 20.74 3.01
N ASP A 498 -27.27 21.53 2.19
CA ASP A 498 -27.10 21.53 0.75
C ASP A 498 -25.76 22.19 0.35
N LEU A 499 -25.04 21.54 -0.55
CA LEU A 499 -23.78 22.02 -1.12
C LEU A 499 -23.96 23.34 -1.89
N HIS A 500 -25.13 23.54 -2.51
CA HIS A 500 -25.42 24.72 -3.34
C HIS A 500 -26.05 25.88 -2.56
N ALA A 501 -26.27 25.71 -1.26
CA ALA A 501 -26.85 26.76 -0.43
C ALA A 501 -25.91 27.98 -0.33
N THR A 502 -26.53 29.15 -0.15
CA THR A 502 -25.83 30.35 0.29
C THR A 502 -25.87 30.39 1.81
N PHE A 503 -24.70 30.45 2.44
CA PHE A 503 -24.55 30.45 3.88
C PHE A 503 -24.49 31.87 4.40
N THR A 504 -25.42 32.22 5.30
CA THR A 504 -25.48 33.57 5.86
C THR A 504 -25.02 33.61 7.31
N SER A 505 -24.29 34.65 7.70
CA SER A 505 -24.04 34.98 9.10
C SER A 505 -25.28 35.67 9.71
N PRO A 506 -25.43 35.65 11.04
CA PRO A 506 -26.26 36.63 11.74
C PRO A 506 -25.78 38.06 11.41
N GLU A 507 -26.69 39.03 11.56
CA GLU A 507 -26.31 40.44 11.53
C GLU A 507 -25.50 40.78 12.78
N VAL A 508 -24.33 41.39 12.58
CA VAL A 508 -23.41 41.75 13.66
C VAL A 508 -23.10 43.24 13.56
N THR A 509 -23.49 43.99 14.58
CA THR A 509 -23.05 45.38 14.76
C THR A 509 -21.60 45.42 15.21
N MET A 510 -20.76 46.18 14.50
CA MET A 510 -19.35 46.35 14.82
C MET A 510 -19.18 47.22 16.06
N ASP A 511 -18.60 46.64 17.10
CA ASP A 511 -18.37 47.28 18.39
C ASP A 511 -16.94 47.83 18.48
N ALA A 512 -16.80 49.10 18.85
CA ALA A 512 -15.52 49.79 18.88
C ALA A 512 -14.52 49.17 19.87
N ASP A 513 -15.01 48.72 21.03
CA ASP A 513 -14.16 48.09 22.05
C ASP A 513 -13.66 46.73 21.55
N LYS A 514 -14.53 45.94 20.88
CA LYS A 514 -14.12 44.66 20.26
C LYS A 514 -13.11 44.85 19.13
N ILE A 515 -13.24 45.92 18.34
CA ILE A 515 -12.27 46.27 17.30
C ILE A 515 -10.91 46.57 17.93
N GLU A 516 -10.88 47.39 18.97
CA GLU A 516 -9.63 47.76 19.65
C GLU A 516 -8.97 46.56 20.33
N VAL A 517 -9.76 45.69 20.98
CA VAL A 517 -9.28 44.41 21.55
C VAL A 517 -8.69 43.53 20.46
N PHE A 518 -9.38 43.37 19.33
CA PHE A 518 -8.87 42.59 18.20
C PHE A 518 -7.54 43.15 17.70
N CYS A 519 -7.45 44.46 17.49
CA CYS A 519 -6.23 45.14 17.06
C CYS A 519 -5.07 44.93 18.06
N SER A 520 -5.36 44.99 19.36
CA SER A 520 -4.37 44.70 20.40
C SER A 520 -3.88 43.25 20.36
N VAL A 521 -4.75 42.28 20.06
CA VAL A 521 -4.39 40.86 19.97
C VAL A 521 -3.49 40.59 18.76
N ILE A 522 -3.76 41.22 17.62
CA ILE A 522 -2.97 41.04 16.39
C ILE A 522 -1.75 41.97 16.29
N GLY A 523 -1.56 42.88 17.26
CA GLY A 523 -0.47 43.86 17.25
C GLY A 523 -0.61 44.96 16.21
N ASN A 524 -1.84 45.38 15.89
CA ASN A 524 -2.12 46.47 14.96
C ASN A 524 -2.36 47.78 15.73
N ASP A 525 -1.38 48.69 15.68
CA ASP A 525 -1.39 49.95 16.43
C ASP A 525 -1.85 51.17 15.60
N GLY A 526 -2.55 50.94 14.49
CA GLY A 526 -3.12 52.02 13.68
C GLY A 526 -4.03 52.94 14.49
N GLU A 527 -3.77 54.25 14.45
CA GLU A 527 -4.51 55.24 15.25
C GLU A 527 -6.00 55.26 14.92
N ALA A 528 -6.37 54.98 13.66
CA ALA A 528 -7.74 54.90 13.19
C ALA A 528 -8.58 53.80 13.88
N PHE A 529 -7.94 52.84 14.55
CA PHE A 529 -8.60 51.70 15.21
C PHE A 529 -8.70 51.85 16.74
N LYS A 530 -8.26 52.99 17.29
CA LYS A 530 -8.21 53.24 18.73
C LYS A 530 -9.33 54.19 19.14
N THR A 531 -10.15 53.78 20.12
CA THR A 531 -11.28 54.57 20.63
C THR A 531 -10.86 55.94 21.17
N VAL A 532 -9.66 56.04 21.74
CA VAL A 532 -9.13 57.26 22.35
C VAL A 532 -8.58 58.27 21.31
N ARG A 533 -8.31 57.83 20.07
CA ARG A 533 -7.63 58.66 19.05
C ARG A 533 -8.49 58.97 17.82
N ALA A 534 -9.62 58.30 17.63
CA ALA A 534 -10.49 58.50 16.49
C ALA A 534 -11.95 58.72 16.93
N GLU A 535 -12.58 59.80 16.46
CA GLU A 535 -14.02 60.03 16.67
C GLU A 535 -14.88 58.97 15.98
N ASN A 536 -14.46 58.51 14.79
CA ASN A 536 -15.05 57.39 14.07
C ASN A 536 -14.02 56.25 13.99
N VAL A 537 -14.13 55.28 14.89
CA VAL A 537 -13.22 54.13 14.95
C VAL A 537 -13.42 53.27 13.70
N GLN A 538 -12.39 53.14 12.88
CA GLN A 538 -12.38 52.21 11.75
C GLN A 538 -12.13 50.78 12.24
N ALA A 539 -12.48 49.80 11.43
CA ALA A 539 -12.14 48.40 11.64
C ALA A 539 -11.15 47.93 10.58
N PRO A 540 -10.11 47.15 10.96
CA PRO A 540 -9.21 46.57 9.97
C PRO A 540 -9.96 45.59 9.07
N MET A 541 -9.50 45.45 7.82
CA MET A 541 -10.11 44.54 6.85
C MET A 541 -10.18 43.09 7.35
N ASP A 542 -9.16 42.69 8.13
CA ASP A 542 -9.09 41.37 8.76
C ASP A 542 -10.25 41.10 9.72
N PHE A 543 -10.87 42.14 10.30
CA PHE A 543 -12.02 42.00 11.20
C PHE A 543 -13.25 41.40 10.47
N ALA A 544 -13.29 41.44 9.14
CA ALA A 544 -14.33 40.77 8.35
C ALA A 544 -14.34 39.24 8.55
N ILE A 545 -13.23 38.63 8.96
CA ILE A 545 -13.23 37.20 9.31
C ILE A 545 -14.00 36.95 10.61
N VAL A 546 -13.94 37.88 11.57
CA VAL A 546 -14.60 37.76 12.88
C VAL A 546 -16.12 37.80 12.70
N THR A 547 -16.61 38.74 11.89
CA THR A 547 -18.04 38.87 11.58
C THR A 547 -18.52 37.74 10.66
N GLY A 548 -17.63 37.21 9.81
CA GLY A 548 -17.99 36.21 8.78
C GLY A 548 -17.79 34.75 9.16
N TRP A 549 -17.08 34.47 10.26
CA TRP A 549 -16.57 33.12 10.57
C TRP A 549 -17.64 32.04 10.49
N GLN A 550 -18.81 32.31 11.07
CA GLN A 550 -19.92 31.36 11.09
C GLN A 550 -20.42 31.00 9.68
N ALA A 551 -20.51 31.96 8.76
CA ALA A 551 -20.93 31.69 7.39
C ALA A 551 -19.85 30.89 6.64
N ILE A 552 -18.58 31.24 6.86
CA ILE A 552 -17.43 30.65 6.17
C ILE A 552 -17.26 29.20 6.58
N ILE A 553 -17.34 28.90 7.87
CA ILE A 553 -17.01 27.56 8.33
C ILE A 553 -18.13 26.55 8.05
N LYS A 554 -19.39 26.99 7.91
CA LYS A 554 -20.52 26.12 7.54
C LYS A 554 -20.30 25.40 6.20
N VAL A 555 -19.49 25.94 5.30
CA VAL A 555 -19.26 25.41 3.95
C VAL A 555 -18.52 24.06 3.91
N ILE A 556 -17.83 23.66 4.98
CA ILE A 556 -17.11 22.37 5.04
C ILE A 556 -17.90 21.26 5.73
N PHE A 557 -19.09 21.58 6.24
CA PHE A 557 -19.97 20.62 6.90
C PHE A 557 -20.90 19.80 5.99
N PRO A 558 -21.25 20.18 4.73
CA PRO A 558 -22.07 19.34 3.86
C PRO A 558 -21.60 17.88 3.85
N SER A 559 -22.54 16.93 3.90
CA SER A 559 -22.24 15.50 3.92
C SER A 559 -21.50 15.05 2.65
N THR A 560 -21.74 15.72 1.53
CA THR A 560 -21.01 15.53 0.25
C THR A 560 -19.53 15.89 0.33
N ILE A 561 -19.16 16.80 1.24
CA ILE A 561 -17.76 17.11 1.58
C ILE A 561 -17.36 16.24 2.78
N ASP A 562 -17.40 14.92 2.59
CA ASP A 562 -16.97 13.99 3.63
C ASP A 562 -15.44 13.98 3.75
N GLY A 563 -14.94 14.29 4.94
CA GLY A 563 -13.51 14.44 5.21
C GLY A 563 -13.25 14.61 6.70
N ASP A 564 -12.05 14.22 7.13
CA ASP A 564 -11.62 14.32 8.52
C ASP A 564 -11.27 15.77 8.88
N LEU A 565 -12.12 16.44 9.68
CA LEU A 565 -11.84 17.82 10.09
C LEU A 565 -10.71 17.93 11.13
N LEU A 566 -10.27 16.84 11.76
CA LEU A 566 -9.09 16.88 12.64
C LEU A 566 -7.79 17.11 11.87
N THR A 567 -7.79 16.80 10.56
CA THR A 567 -6.64 17.04 9.67
C THR A 567 -6.82 18.26 8.79
N LEU A 568 -7.90 19.03 8.96
CA LEU A 568 -8.19 20.24 8.19
C LEU A 568 -7.03 21.24 8.28
N VAL A 569 -6.56 21.70 7.12
CA VAL A 569 -5.55 22.76 7.00
C VAL A 569 -6.15 23.95 6.27
N HIS A 570 -6.01 25.14 6.86
CA HIS A 570 -6.33 26.39 6.18
C HIS A 570 -5.16 26.79 5.27
N LEU A 571 -5.37 26.75 3.94
CA LEU A 571 -4.31 26.94 2.95
C LEU A 571 -4.06 28.41 2.60
N SER A 572 -5.13 29.17 2.36
CA SER A 572 -5.02 30.60 2.05
C SER A 572 -6.31 31.34 2.34
N ASN A 573 -6.18 32.62 2.64
CA ASN A 573 -7.27 33.57 2.75
C ASN A 573 -6.87 34.89 2.12
N GLY A 574 -7.78 35.53 1.39
CA GLY A 574 -7.55 36.83 0.79
C GLY A 574 -8.78 37.71 0.88
N PHE A 575 -8.54 39.02 0.97
CA PHE A 575 -9.55 40.06 1.04
C PHE A 575 -9.37 41.04 -0.11
N ARG A 576 -10.48 41.53 -0.66
CA ARG A 576 -10.53 42.52 -1.72
C ARG A 576 -11.62 43.52 -1.40
N LEU A 577 -11.24 44.77 -1.16
CA LEU A 577 -12.18 45.88 -1.09
C LEU A 577 -12.85 46.05 -2.45
N VAL A 578 -14.16 46.28 -2.46
CA VAL A 578 -14.88 46.61 -3.70
C VAL A 578 -14.53 48.05 -4.08
N ASP A 579 -14.42 48.32 -5.38
CA ASP A 579 -14.11 49.66 -5.88
C ASP A 579 -15.14 50.67 -5.34
N ASP A 580 -14.66 51.83 -4.88
CA ASP A 580 -15.44 52.90 -4.23
C ASP A 580 -16.09 52.55 -2.86
N ALA A 581 -15.81 51.37 -2.30
CA ALA A 581 -16.25 51.03 -0.94
C ALA A 581 -15.46 51.81 0.13
N LYS A 582 -16.15 52.24 1.18
CA LYS A 582 -15.52 52.84 2.37
C LYS A 582 -14.95 51.73 3.28
N PRO A 583 -13.88 52.02 4.04
CA PRO A 583 -13.43 51.13 5.10
C PRO A 583 -14.54 50.85 6.11
N LEU A 584 -14.53 49.64 6.68
CA LEU A 584 -15.44 49.25 7.76
C LEU A 584 -15.20 50.15 8.97
N GLN A 585 -16.25 50.44 9.72
CA GLN A 585 -16.21 51.31 10.90
C GLN A 585 -17.11 50.79 12.01
N ALA A 586 -16.85 51.24 13.23
CA ALA A 586 -17.73 50.99 14.37
C ALA A 586 -19.16 51.47 14.05
N SER A 587 -20.15 50.76 14.59
CA SER A 587 -21.59 50.93 14.30
C SER A 587 -22.08 50.46 12.93
N ASP A 588 -21.21 50.02 12.02
CA ASP A 588 -21.67 49.31 10.81
C ASP A 588 -22.36 48.00 11.20
N VAL A 589 -23.50 47.68 10.56
CA VAL A 589 -24.15 46.38 10.67
C VAL A 589 -23.68 45.52 9.52
N CYS A 590 -22.96 44.44 9.82
CA CYS A 590 -22.40 43.54 8.84
C CYS A 590 -23.21 42.25 8.72
N LYS A 591 -23.49 41.85 7.48
CA LYS A 591 -24.03 40.53 7.12
C LYS A 591 -23.14 39.90 6.04
N ILE A 592 -22.78 38.64 6.22
CA ILE A 592 -21.89 37.94 5.30
C ILE A 592 -22.62 36.79 4.64
N GLU A 593 -22.46 36.71 3.32
CA GLU A 593 -22.92 35.61 2.49
C GLU A 593 -21.71 34.84 1.95
N ALA A 594 -21.70 33.53 2.15
CA ALA A 594 -20.65 32.64 1.68
C ALA A 594 -21.24 31.54 0.78
N ARG A 595 -20.50 31.20 -0.28
CA ARG A 595 -20.85 30.11 -1.19
C ARG A 595 -19.62 29.27 -1.53
N ILE A 596 -19.85 27.99 -1.77
CA ILE A 596 -18.82 27.08 -2.25
C ILE A 596 -18.59 27.34 -3.73
N VAL A 597 -17.34 27.60 -4.11
CA VAL A 597 -16.93 27.84 -5.50
C VAL A 597 -16.52 26.53 -6.17
N SER A 598 -15.74 25.73 -5.46
CA SER A 598 -15.23 24.46 -5.99
C SER A 598 -14.85 23.50 -4.86
N VAL A 599 -15.07 22.22 -5.08
CA VAL A 599 -14.53 21.11 -4.28
C VAL A 599 -13.71 20.23 -5.22
N ILE A 600 -12.42 20.06 -4.94
CA ILE A 600 -11.48 19.35 -5.83
C ILE A 600 -10.74 18.29 -5.03
N ASN A 601 -10.78 17.05 -5.48
CA ASN A 601 -9.92 15.99 -4.95
C ASN A 601 -8.59 16.01 -5.69
N SER A 602 -7.49 16.05 -4.94
CA SER A 602 -6.12 16.08 -5.45
C SER A 602 -5.23 15.11 -4.65
N ASP A 603 -4.00 14.88 -5.09
CA ASP A 603 -3.01 14.05 -4.38
C ASP A 603 -2.66 14.56 -2.98
N ALA A 604 -2.92 15.83 -2.68
CA ALA A 604 -2.73 16.41 -1.35
C ALA A 604 -3.99 16.32 -0.47
N GLY A 605 -5.09 15.80 -1.00
CA GLY A 605 -6.40 15.71 -0.35
C GLY A 605 -7.49 16.55 -1.03
N LYS A 606 -8.59 16.75 -0.31
CA LYS A 606 -9.79 17.44 -0.77
C LYS A 606 -9.70 18.93 -0.47
N THR A 607 -9.61 19.75 -1.51
CA THR A 607 -9.56 21.21 -1.41
C THR A 607 -10.95 21.82 -1.59
N VAL A 608 -11.36 22.71 -0.69
CA VAL A 608 -12.61 23.48 -0.77
C VAL A 608 -12.28 24.95 -0.92
N ARG A 609 -12.80 25.58 -1.98
CA ARG A 609 -12.69 27.02 -2.20
C ARG A 609 -14.02 27.70 -1.94
N VAL A 610 -13.96 28.80 -1.20
CA VAL A 610 -15.12 29.54 -0.70
C VAL A 610 -15.01 30.97 -1.20
N LEU A 611 -16.10 31.51 -1.74
CA LEU A 611 -16.24 32.93 -2.04
C LEU A 611 -17.20 33.56 -1.05
N LYS A 612 -16.84 34.74 -0.57
CA LYS A 612 -17.55 35.48 0.45
C LYS A 612 -17.86 36.88 -0.06
N ALA A 613 -19.04 37.38 0.30
CA ALA A 613 -19.48 38.74 0.10
C ALA A 613 -19.87 39.34 1.46
N SER A 614 -19.20 40.42 1.86
CA SER A 614 -19.55 41.19 3.06
C SER A 614 -20.41 42.37 2.67
N LEU A 615 -21.63 42.38 3.17
CA LEU A 615 -22.60 43.46 3.04
C LEU A 615 -22.54 44.28 4.34
N SER A 616 -22.35 45.59 4.25
CA SER A 616 -22.48 46.49 5.40
C SER A 616 -23.58 47.53 5.17
N GLU A 617 -24.28 47.86 6.24
CA GLU A 617 -25.28 48.92 6.28
C GLU A 617 -24.86 49.95 7.33
N MET A 618 -24.64 51.19 6.90
CA MET A 618 -24.57 52.35 7.81
C MET A 618 -25.99 52.67 8.31
N ALA A 619 -26.16 53.59 9.26
CA ALA A 619 -27.46 54.05 9.76
C ALA A 619 -28.49 54.60 8.70
N SER A 620 -28.21 54.50 7.39
CA SER A 620 -29.14 54.73 6.28
C SER A 620 -29.57 53.40 5.62
N PRO A 621 -30.83 53.23 5.17
CA PRO A 621 -31.48 51.94 4.86
C PRO A 621 -30.99 51.21 3.57
N SER A 622 -29.76 51.44 3.11
CA SER A 622 -29.21 50.85 1.90
C SER A 622 -27.95 50.03 2.21
N SER A 623 -28.08 48.71 2.11
CA SER A 623 -26.97 47.75 2.19
C SER A 623 -25.98 47.95 1.02
N ARG A 624 -24.68 47.90 1.33
CA ARG A 624 -23.59 48.06 0.36
C ARG A 624 -22.67 46.85 0.42
N LEU A 625 -22.21 46.40 -0.74
CA LEU A 625 -21.16 45.40 -0.81
C LEU A 625 -19.81 46.08 -0.53
N CYS A 626 -19.17 45.72 0.58
CA CYS A 626 -17.95 46.37 1.02
C CYS A 626 -16.69 45.55 0.74
N LEU A 627 -16.79 44.22 0.85
CA LEU A 627 -15.63 43.33 0.78
C LEU A 627 -15.98 42.02 0.08
N LEU A 628 -15.11 41.58 -0.83
CA LEU A 628 -15.06 40.21 -1.32
C LEU A 628 -13.89 39.49 -0.64
N SER A 629 -14.10 38.25 -0.20
CA SER A 629 -12.99 37.44 0.29
C SER A 629 -13.08 36.01 -0.20
N TYR A 630 -11.92 35.35 -0.27
CA TYR A 630 -11.84 33.95 -0.62
C TYR A 630 -11.07 33.19 0.44
N THR A 631 -11.51 31.96 0.72
CA THR A 631 -10.80 31.03 1.60
C THR A 631 -10.61 29.71 0.87
N VAL A 632 -9.41 29.15 1.00
CA VAL A 632 -9.09 27.81 0.54
C VAL A 632 -8.69 26.98 1.74
N VAL A 633 -9.37 25.85 1.92
CA VAL A 633 -9.02 24.84 2.93
C VAL A 633 -8.77 23.52 2.24
N ALA A 634 -7.93 22.68 2.84
CA ALA A 634 -7.73 21.31 2.40
C ALA A 634 -7.97 20.35 3.56
N ILE A 635 -8.63 19.23 3.25
CA ILE A 635 -8.75 18.07 4.11
C ILE A 635 -7.84 17.00 3.50
N PRO A 636 -6.65 16.77 4.05
CA PRO A 636 -5.71 15.83 3.49
C PRO A 636 -6.23 14.40 3.50
N ASP A 637 -5.88 13.64 2.46
CA ASP A 637 -6.18 12.22 2.37
C ASP A 637 -5.00 11.37 2.86
N MET A 638 -5.15 10.81 4.06
CA MET A 638 -4.12 10.00 4.72
C MET A 638 -3.89 8.62 4.03
N THR A 639 -4.70 8.24 3.03
CA THR A 639 -4.49 7.01 2.26
C THR A 639 -3.32 7.11 1.27
N THR A 640 -2.89 8.32 0.90
CA THR A 640 -1.81 8.54 -0.06
C THR A 640 -0.48 8.82 0.66
N ARG A 641 0.29 7.75 0.94
CA ARG A 641 1.57 7.79 1.67
C ARG A 641 2.69 8.63 1.01
N SER A 642 2.51 9.20 -0.18
CA SER A 642 3.64 9.73 -0.99
C SER A 642 3.90 11.24 -0.94
N SER A 643 3.07 12.06 -0.29
CA SER A 643 3.10 13.51 -0.60
C SER A 643 3.55 14.45 0.54
N PHE A 644 3.58 13.99 1.80
CA PHE A 644 3.69 14.91 2.94
C PHE A 644 5.09 15.47 3.24
N SER A 645 6.15 15.01 2.56
CA SER A 645 7.50 15.56 2.73
C SER A 645 7.74 16.88 1.99
N ARG A 646 6.76 17.39 1.21
CA ARG A 646 6.95 18.59 0.36
C ARG A 646 6.14 19.84 0.73
N LEU A 647 5.32 19.81 1.79
CA LEU A 647 4.71 21.03 2.33
C LEU A 647 5.64 21.69 3.35
N ARG A 648 6.83 22.11 2.90
CA ARG A 648 7.55 23.22 3.54
C ARG A 648 6.84 24.50 3.09
N ILE A 649 5.84 24.91 3.86
CA ILE A 649 5.26 26.25 3.74
C ILE A 649 6.39 27.21 4.15
N THR A 650 6.87 27.96 3.17
CA THR A 650 7.74 29.11 3.41
C THR A 650 6.79 30.22 3.85
N LEU A 651 6.96 30.70 5.09
CA LEU A 651 6.24 31.86 5.62
C LEU A 651 6.49 33.11 4.77
#